data_AF-A0AAD9Z0F2-F1
#
_entry.id   AF-A0AAD9Z0F2-F1
#
_cell.length_a   1.000
_cell.length_b   1.000
_cell.length_c   1.000
_cell.angle_alpha   90.00
_cell.angle_beta   90.00
_cell.angle_gamma   90.00
#
_symmetry.space_group_name_H-M   'P 1'
#
loop_
_entity.id
_entity.type
_entity.pdbx_description
1 polymer ?
#
loop_
_entity_poly.entity_id
_entity_poly.type
_entity_poly.pdbx_seq_one_letter_code
_entity_poly.pdbx_strand_id
1 'polypeptide(L)'
;MPAQFEYSFIIHPATLDSCIHAVFAIGARCNQQDQGTPVPTFIEEMFISQSIQKTPGHVFNVYAQSKMKDVGTKANTGPGQQSESLAIFDREQTDFEPRITFNGLVFTSLANNTQEETEIEERRIYYQTEWQPDPSFLSSVQVTEISAAFRKSFPQDDQACISQQATFYYAERALEVVSAENFTAMQPHHRKLYASLTGFCSAVRNGQLGMYPTHNWLCLISDQRAAIFARVRQIPYGTLLCPVGENLSWILRQEVDPLSVMMEDDRLERYYQTYEPIEQFYQQAAVYIRLLGNKNPHLNILEIGAGTGGATLPILEALSNTGTGPPNFTNYDFTDLSPAFFEKAREKIGRWSEFVTFKKLDIESDPAQQGYKPGLYDLIVAVNVVHATSRIENTMKRIRSLLKPGGTLVLMEITVKTMAASLIFGTLPGGQKVAEEESRADGPLLTEEQWDNTLHTTGFTGANSILWDMPDPASHHGSTIISTAPVENRKGALPITIIADADTSEPYSARLRSLLINAGIEHNTASLSEYDPRNRIYIVLCELTRPTLRNPSPSDYEAVKRVTEGALVESSNPDLNLVTGLARTIRVEKGDTMIATLDLDAQNPLSATARAVKIFSVVIINFGKENSAATDVELEYVERNGTVMIPRIIKDQRLDSSVLLATGSAALELQPYCQDSRPLRAEIRTPGLLDSIRFVADDRISGELPDNCVKVQVKESGINFRDIMTALGQISIYPLGYECCGVVSAIGKFVQDLRLGDHIIATVKDGCFCNTIRASTKEVELIPDNIPFEVTAALPVIYFTAY
;
A
#
# COMPACT_ATOMS: atom_id res chain seq x y z
N MET A 1 5.16 -24.62 53.66
CA MET A 1 5.38 -26.06 53.39
C MET A 1 4.37 -26.89 54.19
N PRO A 2 3.57 -27.77 53.55
CA PRO A 2 2.73 -28.70 54.28
C PRO A 2 3.62 -29.74 55.01
N ALA A 3 3.33 -30.04 56.27
CA ALA A 3 3.95 -31.09 57.10
C ALA A 3 5.41 -30.93 57.61
N GLN A 4 6.10 -29.81 57.41
CA GLN A 4 7.44 -29.52 57.98
C GLN A 4 8.51 -30.62 57.77
N PHE A 5 8.39 -31.42 56.70
CA PHE A 5 9.30 -32.53 56.41
C PHE A 5 9.88 -32.37 55.00
N GLU A 6 11.19 -32.52 54.87
CA GLU A 6 11.92 -32.38 53.62
C GLU A 6 12.92 -33.54 53.48
N TYR A 7 12.88 -34.25 52.34
CA TYR A 7 13.81 -35.34 52.06
C TYR A 7 15.23 -34.80 51.85
N SER A 8 16.26 -35.55 52.26
CA SER A 8 17.64 -35.17 51.97
C SER A 8 17.91 -35.25 50.47
N PHE A 9 18.21 -34.11 49.85
CA PHE A 9 18.64 -34.01 48.46
C PHE A 9 20.09 -33.51 48.37
N ILE A 10 20.74 -33.81 47.25
CA ILE A 10 22.08 -33.29 46.95
C ILE A 10 22.00 -31.79 46.62
N ILE A 11 21.04 -31.39 45.77
CA ILE A 11 20.75 -30.01 45.42
C ILE A 11 19.24 -29.83 45.25
N HIS A 12 18.72 -28.67 45.65
CA HIS A 12 17.32 -28.33 45.43
C HIS A 12 17.12 -28.00 43.94
N PRO A 13 16.09 -28.54 43.25
CA PRO A 13 15.87 -28.31 41.82
C PRO A 13 15.83 -26.82 41.44
N ALA A 14 15.22 -25.96 42.25
CA ALA A 14 15.21 -24.52 42.00
C ALA A 14 16.61 -23.88 42.00
N THR A 15 17.54 -24.37 42.83
CA THR A 15 18.93 -23.89 42.85
C THR A 15 19.65 -24.35 41.60
N LEU A 16 19.45 -25.60 41.18
CA LEU A 16 20.03 -26.15 39.95
C LEU A 16 19.53 -25.39 38.71
N ASP A 17 18.22 -25.13 38.63
CA ASP A 17 17.58 -24.35 37.57
C ASP A 17 18.09 -22.89 37.54
N SER A 18 18.31 -22.28 38.71
CA SER A 18 18.91 -20.95 38.80
C SER A 18 20.35 -20.91 38.26
N CYS A 19 21.12 -21.99 38.39
CA CYS A 19 22.44 -22.09 37.77
C CYS A 19 22.35 -22.16 36.24
N ILE A 20 21.34 -22.86 35.71
CA ILE A 20 21.08 -22.99 34.28
C ILE A 20 20.70 -21.62 33.68
N HIS A 21 19.97 -20.78 34.41
CA HIS A 21 19.59 -19.43 33.96
C HIS A 21 20.78 -18.51 33.65
N ALA A 22 21.97 -18.78 34.21
CA ALA A 22 23.18 -18.00 33.91
C ALA A 22 23.55 -18.00 32.42
N VAL A 23 23.14 -19.03 31.67
CA VAL A 23 23.30 -19.11 30.21
C VAL A 23 22.59 -17.94 29.50
N PHE A 24 21.46 -17.46 30.01
CA PHE A 24 20.71 -16.39 29.36
C PHE A 24 21.43 -15.04 29.42
N ALA A 25 22.36 -14.85 30.36
CA ALA A 25 23.14 -13.63 30.47
C ALA A 25 24.24 -13.50 29.39
N ILE A 26 24.74 -14.62 28.84
CA ILE A 26 25.86 -14.63 27.86
C ILE A 26 25.42 -14.53 26.39
N GLY A 27 24.13 -14.23 26.14
CA GLY A 27 23.81 -13.34 25.02
C GLY A 27 23.77 -13.90 23.60
N ALA A 28 23.34 -15.15 23.38
CA ALA A 28 22.92 -15.59 22.03
C ALA A 28 21.40 -15.65 21.84
N ARG A 29 20.64 -15.87 22.92
CA ARG A 29 19.17 -16.08 22.85
C ARG A 29 18.33 -14.86 23.15
N CYS A 30 18.86 -13.89 23.90
CA CYS A 30 18.12 -12.65 24.21
C CYS A 30 17.85 -11.76 22.99
N ASN A 31 18.54 -12.00 21.85
CA ASN A 31 18.25 -11.33 20.58
C ASN A 31 17.34 -12.14 19.64
N GLN A 32 16.99 -13.38 19.98
CA GLN A 32 16.04 -14.21 19.24
C GLN A 32 14.71 -14.28 20.01
N GLN A 33 13.97 -13.17 20.02
CA GLN A 33 12.64 -13.11 20.64
C GLN A 33 11.62 -14.08 19.99
N ASP A 34 11.92 -14.58 18.78
CA ASP A 34 11.00 -15.41 17.98
C ASP A 34 11.16 -16.93 18.18
N GLN A 35 11.99 -17.36 19.12
CA GLN A 35 12.15 -18.78 19.43
C GLN A 35 11.60 -19.11 20.81
N GLY A 36 10.30 -18.89 21.03
CA GLY A 36 9.52 -19.48 22.15
C GLY A 36 10.19 -19.43 23.52
N THR A 37 9.78 -20.29 24.46
CA THR A 37 10.49 -20.43 25.74
C THR A 37 11.60 -21.47 25.58
N PRO A 38 12.89 -21.11 25.73
CA PRO A 38 13.98 -22.08 25.63
C PRO A 38 14.02 -22.98 26.87
N VAL A 39 13.96 -24.30 26.65
CA VAL A 39 14.03 -25.31 27.72
C VAL A 39 15.22 -26.24 27.51
N PRO A 40 15.92 -26.68 28.57
CA PRO A 40 16.94 -27.71 28.46
C PRO A 40 16.37 -29.00 27.88
N THR A 41 16.96 -29.51 26.79
CA THR A 41 16.50 -30.74 26.13
C THR A 41 17.56 -31.83 26.06
N PHE A 42 18.83 -31.45 26.12
CA PHE A 42 19.93 -32.40 26.13
C PHE A 42 21.08 -31.88 26.99
N ILE A 43 21.69 -32.79 27.74
CA ILE A 43 22.88 -32.53 28.56
C ILE A 43 23.85 -33.65 28.25
N GLU A 44 24.98 -33.32 27.60
CA GLU A 44 26.02 -34.31 27.27
C GLU A 44 26.63 -34.91 28.54
N GLU A 45 26.98 -34.04 29.48
CA GLU A 45 27.55 -34.43 30.77
C GLU A 45 27.15 -33.43 31.86
N MET A 46 26.79 -33.96 33.04
CA MET A 46 26.53 -33.16 34.24
C MET A 46 27.23 -33.81 35.43
N PHE A 47 27.90 -32.99 36.23
CA PHE A 47 28.50 -33.40 37.49
C PHE A 47 27.96 -32.53 38.63
N ILE A 48 27.63 -33.16 39.77
CA ILE A 48 27.22 -32.48 40.99
C ILE A 48 28.00 -33.10 42.16
N SER A 49 28.79 -32.29 42.84
CA SER A 49 29.54 -32.74 44.02
C SER A 49 28.63 -32.98 45.22
N GLN A 50 28.89 -34.07 45.97
CA GLN A 50 28.24 -34.28 47.27
C GLN A 50 28.68 -33.27 48.33
N SER A 51 29.84 -32.62 48.14
CA SER A 51 30.38 -31.61 49.06
C SER A 51 29.78 -30.21 48.88
N ILE A 52 28.75 -30.04 48.04
CA ILE A 52 28.10 -28.76 47.79
C ILE A 52 27.48 -28.17 49.06
N GLN A 53 27.62 -26.85 49.24
CA GLN A 53 27.00 -26.13 50.35
C GLN A 53 25.47 -26.10 50.21
N LYS A 54 24.78 -26.45 51.29
CA LYS A 54 23.31 -26.54 51.34
C LYS A 54 22.67 -25.47 52.23
N THR A 55 23.47 -24.56 52.77
CA THR A 55 23.02 -23.52 53.70
C THR A 55 22.13 -22.52 52.96
N PRO A 56 20.89 -22.26 53.42
CA PRO A 56 20.05 -21.23 52.82
C PRO A 56 20.75 -19.87 52.79
N GLY A 57 20.68 -19.18 51.65
CA GLY A 57 21.36 -17.89 51.45
C GLY A 57 22.83 -18.00 51.01
N HIS A 58 23.39 -19.21 50.90
CA HIS A 58 24.70 -19.41 50.29
C HIS A 58 24.73 -18.92 48.85
N VAL A 59 25.88 -18.37 48.43
CA VAL A 59 26.07 -17.77 47.11
C VAL A 59 27.09 -18.59 46.32
N PHE A 60 26.76 -18.87 45.07
CA PHE A 60 27.65 -19.52 44.12
C PHE A 60 28.17 -18.52 43.08
N ASN A 61 29.38 -18.76 42.59
CA ASN A 61 29.91 -18.11 41.38
C ASN A 61 29.63 -19.04 40.19
N VAL A 62 29.04 -18.50 39.12
CA VAL A 62 28.74 -19.24 37.90
C VAL A 62 29.58 -18.70 36.75
N TYR A 63 30.30 -19.59 36.09
CA TYR A 63 31.02 -19.32 34.86
C TYR A 63 30.30 -20.03 33.72
N ALA A 64 29.90 -19.27 32.72
CA ALA A 64 29.19 -19.79 31.55
C ALA A 64 30.03 -19.53 30.29
N GLN A 65 30.07 -20.52 29.41
CA GLN A 65 30.67 -20.40 28.09
C GLN A 65 29.69 -20.92 27.04
N SER A 66 29.44 -20.10 26.03
CA SER A 66 28.75 -20.50 24.82
C SER A 66 29.76 -20.91 23.75
N LYS A 67 29.51 -22.06 23.11
CA LYS A 67 30.18 -22.46 21.88
C LYS A 67 29.13 -22.67 20.80
N MET A 68 29.22 -21.91 19.72
CA MET A 68 28.67 -22.38 18.46
C MET A 68 29.56 -23.53 17.97
N LYS A 69 28.98 -24.72 17.79
CA LYS A 69 29.64 -25.71 16.93
C LYS A 69 29.71 -25.10 15.54
N ASP A 70 30.93 -25.00 14.99
CA ASP A 70 31.22 -24.29 13.75
C ASP A 70 30.13 -24.51 12.69
N VAL A 71 29.46 -23.43 12.31
CA VAL A 71 28.82 -23.29 11.00
C VAL A 71 29.96 -23.10 10.00
N GLY A 72 30.77 -24.15 9.82
CA GLY A 72 31.73 -24.17 8.75
C GLY A 72 30.95 -24.02 7.45
N THR A 73 31.38 -23.11 6.58
CA THR A 73 30.97 -22.95 5.17
C THR A 73 31.24 -24.19 4.30
N LYS A 74 31.40 -25.37 4.91
CA LYS A 74 31.60 -26.67 4.28
C LYS A 74 30.31 -27.46 4.41
N ALA A 75 29.84 -27.97 3.28
CA ALA A 75 28.63 -28.74 2.98
C ALA A 75 28.13 -29.83 3.97
N ASN A 76 28.87 -30.14 5.05
CA ASN A 76 28.68 -31.34 5.88
C ASN A 76 28.40 -31.04 7.37
N THR A 77 28.08 -29.80 7.74
CA THR A 77 27.70 -29.42 9.11
C THR A 77 26.18 -29.26 9.21
N GLY A 78 25.56 -29.86 10.24
CA GLY A 78 24.12 -29.71 10.51
C GLY A 78 23.74 -28.27 10.91
N PRO A 79 22.45 -27.99 11.19
CA PRO A 79 22.03 -26.70 11.73
C PRO A 79 22.90 -26.39 12.96
N GLY A 80 23.52 -25.21 12.98
CA GLY A 80 24.48 -24.81 14.02
C GLY A 80 23.88 -25.00 15.40
N GLN A 81 24.27 -26.09 16.08
CA GLN A 81 23.75 -26.39 17.40
C GLN A 81 24.64 -25.69 18.42
N GLN A 82 24.09 -24.64 19.03
CA GLN A 82 24.75 -23.96 20.13
C GLN A 82 24.70 -24.85 21.37
N SER A 83 25.87 -25.10 21.97
CA SER A 83 26.00 -25.87 23.20
C SER A 83 26.67 -25.03 24.27
N GLU A 84 26.19 -25.18 25.50
CA GLU A 84 26.58 -24.38 26.64
C GLU A 84 27.37 -25.22 27.62
N SER A 85 28.39 -24.61 28.20
CA SER A 85 29.15 -25.20 29.31
C SER A 85 29.06 -24.28 30.51
N LEU A 86 28.80 -24.87 31.67
CA LEU A 86 28.70 -24.15 32.95
C LEU A 86 29.65 -24.78 33.96
N ALA A 87 30.31 -23.95 34.76
CA ALA A 87 31.05 -24.36 35.94
C ALA A 87 30.65 -23.48 37.12
N ILE A 88 30.16 -24.11 38.18
CA ILE A 88 29.62 -23.45 39.37
C ILE A 88 30.53 -23.74 40.56
N PHE A 89 30.95 -22.71 41.27
CA PHE A 89 31.86 -22.79 42.42
C PHE A 89 31.22 -22.17 43.66
N ASP A 90 31.60 -22.65 44.84
CA ASP A 90 31.29 -21.94 46.09
C ASP A 90 32.00 -20.59 46.09
N ARG A 91 31.31 -19.51 46.47
CA ARG A 91 31.86 -18.15 46.41
C ARG A 91 33.10 -17.96 47.30
N GLU A 92 33.17 -18.66 48.42
CA GLU A 92 34.21 -18.48 49.45
C GLU A 92 35.37 -19.48 49.34
N GLN A 93 35.42 -20.32 48.30
CA GLN A 93 36.43 -21.38 48.20
C GLN A 93 37.67 -21.04 47.38
N THR A 94 38.77 -21.70 47.73
CA THR A 94 40.12 -21.55 47.16
C THR A 94 40.63 -22.82 46.47
N ASP A 95 39.88 -23.91 46.48
CA ASP A 95 40.29 -25.23 45.94
C ASP A 95 40.12 -25.33 44.42
N PHE A 96 39.50 -24.34 43.77
CA PHE A 96 39.21 -24.30 42.32
C PHE A 96 38.48 -25.55 41.81
N GLU A 97 37.79 -26.29 42.68
CA GLU A 97 37.00 -27.44 42.29
C GLU A 97 35.54 -27.03 42.04
N PRO A 98 34.99 -27.31 40.86
CA PRO A 98 33.59 -26.99 40.58
C PRO A 98 32.67 -27.87 41.42
N ARG A 99 31.63 -27.27 42.00
CA ARG A 99 30.56 -27.98 42.71
C ARG A 99 29.50 -28.52 41.77
N ILE A 100 29.29 -27.83 40.64
CA ILE A 100 28.43 -28.31 39.55
C ILE A 100 29.13 -28.00 38.23
N THR A 101 29.11 -28.94 37.30
CA THR A 101 29.46 -28.66 35.91
C THR A 101 28.37 -29.16 34.97
N PHE A 102 28.15 -28.40 33.90
CA PHE A 102 27.40 -28.84 32.73
C PHE A 102 28.33 -28.74 31.53
N ASN A 103 28.38 -29.79 30.73
CA ASN A 103 29.06 -29.79 29.45
C ASN A 103 28.07 -30.24 28.37
N GLY A 104 28.11 -29.57 27.21
CA GLY A 104 27.21 -29.87 26.10
C GLY A 104 25.73 -29.67 26.41
N LEU A 105 25.38 -28.68 27.24
CA LEU A 105 23.99 -28.33 27.55
C LEU A 105 23.33 -27.67 26.32
N VAL A 106 22.24 -28.26 25.85
CA VAL A 106 21.46 -27.78 24.70
C VAL A 106 20.07 -27.42 25.17
N PHE A 107 19.59 -26.27 24.69
CA PHE A 107 18.22 -25.83 24.89
C PHE A 107 17.48 -25.85 23.56
N THR A 108 16.25 -26.34 23.57
CA THR A 108 15.33 -26.25 22.42
C THR A 108 14.22 -25.26 22.75
N SER A 109 13.77 -24.52 21.75
CA SER A 109 12.59 -23.69 21.87
C SER A 109 11.33 -24.54 21.81
N LEU A 110 10.41 -24.35 22.76
CA LEU A 110 9.05 -24.85 22.62
C LEU A 110 8.31 -23.99 21.58
N ALA A 111 7.94 -24.61 20.45
CA ALA A 111 7.11 -23.94 19.45
C ALA A 111 5.72 -23.62 20.04
N ASN A 112 5.24 -22.39 19.83
CA ASN A 112 3.84 -22.10 20.05
C ASN A 112 3.05 -22.78 18.94
N ASN A 113 2.24 -23.78 19.31
CA ASN A 113 1.40 -24.57 18.39
C ASN A 113 0.15 -23.80 17.90
N THR A 114 0.24 -22.47 17.79
CA THR A 114 -0.83 -21.66 17.22
C THR A 114 -0.67 -21.64 15.71
N GLN A 115 -1.69 -22.12 15.00
CA GLN A 115 -1.91 -21.95 13.55
C GLN A 115 -2.06 -20.48 13.12
N GLU A 116 -1.51 -19.54 13.88
CA GLU A 116 -1.32 -18.15 13.48
C GLU A 116 0.07 -18.07 12.84
N GLU A 117 0.17 -18.59 11.60
CA GLU A 117 1.24 -18.24 10.65
C GLU A 117 1.11 -16.78 10.14
N THR A 118 0.27 -15.96 10.78
CA THR A 118 0.12 -14.55 10.46
C THR A 118 0.95 -13.71 11.41
N GLU A 119 1.97 -13.11 10.83
CA GLU A 119 2.82 -12.08 11.40
C GLU A 119 3.76 -12.60 12.50
N ILE A 120 4.94 -13.04 12.06
CA ILE A 120 6.18 -12.64 12.76
C ILE A 120 5.94 -11.18 13.16
N GLU A 121 5.96 -10.83 14.45
CA GLU A 121 6.08 -9.43 14.87
C GLU A 121 7.44 -8.97 14.33
N GLU A 122 7.47 -8.62 13.05
CA GLU A 122 8.62 -8.13 12.34
C GLU A 122 9.18 -7.06 13.24
N ARG A 123 10.41 -7.25 13.73
CA ARG A 123 11.18 -6.16 14.33
C ARG A 123 11.38 -5.14 13.21
N ARG A 124 10.39 -4.26 13.07
CA ARG A 124 10.23 -3.21 12.07
C ARG A 124 11.17 -2.08 12.45
N ILE A 125 12.47 -2.33 12.29
CA ILE A 125 13.55 -1.43 12.72
C ILE A 125 13.95 -0.50 11.57
N TYR A 126 13.70 -0.89 10.30
CA TYR A 126 14.16 -0.12 9.15
C TYR A 126 13.07 0.76 8.55
N TYR A 127 13.40 2.05 8.48
CA TYR A 127 12.55 3.06 7.89
C TYR A 127 13.35 3.87 6.87
N GLN A 128 12.64 4.36 5.87
CA GLN A 128 13.16 5.31 4.90
C GLN A 128 12.26 6.55 4.88
N THR A 129 12.82 7.68 4.45
CA THR A 129 12.03 8.89 4.21
C THR A 129 11.61 8.93 2.75
N GLU A 130 10.32 8.88 2.50
CA GLU A 130 9.72 9.11 1.18
C GLU A 130 9.24 10.56 1.10
N TRP A 131 9.56 11.23 -0.01
CA TRP A 131 9.09 12.59 -0.28
C TRP A 131 7.97 12.53 -1.30
N GLN A 132 6.82 13.10 -0.96
CA GLN A 132 5.66 13.09 -1.84
C GLN A 132 5.08 14.48 -2.02
N PRO A 133 4.47 14.79 -3.18
CA PRO A 133 3.85 16.09 -3.43
C PRO A 133 2.82 16.45 -2.37
N ASP A 134 2.87 17.68 -1.85
CA ASP A 134 1.84 18.19 -0.96
C ASP A 134 0.64 18.71 -1.81
N PRO A 135 -0.55 18.10 -1.68
CA PRO A 135 -1.72 18.45 -2.47
C PRO A 135 -2.18 19.91 -2.31
N SER A 136 -1.79 20.62 -1.25
CA SER A 136 -2.10 22.05 -1.07
C SER A 136 -1.32 22.99 -1.98
N PHE A 137 -0.27 22.51 -2.65
CA PHE A 137 0.58 23.30 -3.55
C PHE A 137 0.47 22.89 -5.03
N LEU A 138 -0.35 21.88 -5.33
CA LEU A 138 -0.53 21.38 -6.68
C LEU A 138 -1.46 22.29 -7.48
N SER A 139 -1.02 22.64 -8.70
CA SER A 139 -1.90 23.23 -9.70
C SER A 139 -2.77 22.16 -10.37
N SER A 140 -3.89 22.55 -10.98
CA SER A 140 -4.74 21.63 -11.75
C SER A 140 -3.97 20.84 -12.83
N VAL A 141 -2.94 21.47 -13.43
CA VAL A 141 -2.08 20.82 -14.42
C VAL A 141 -1.27 19.70 -13.76
N GLN A 142 -0.63 19.98 -12.63
CA GLN A 142 0.16 18.97 -11.90
C GLN A 142 -0.71 17.82 -11.36
N VAL A 143 -1.92 18.10 -10.87
CA VAL A 143 -2.86 17.04 -10.46
C VAL A 143 -3.20 16.14 -11.65
N THR A 144 -3.42 16.74 -12.83
CA THR A 144 -3.69 15.99 -14.07
C THR A 144 -2.50 15.14 -14.48
N GLU A 145 -1.28 15.68 -14.45
CA GLU A 145 -0.05 14.96 -14.81
C GLU A 145 0.23 13.78 -13.86
N ILE A 146 0.11 14.01 -12.55
CA ILE A 146 0.28 12.95 -11.54
C ILE A 146 -0.76 11.86 -11.76
N SER A 147 -2.02 12.23 -11.98
CA SER A 147 -3.10 11.27 -12.22
C SER A 147 -2.92 10.53 -13.55
N ALA A 148 -2.37 11.19 -14.57
CA ALA A 148 -2.11 10.60 -15.88
C ALA A 148 -1.06 9.49 -15.83
N ALA A 149 -0.07 9.57 -14.93
CA ALA A 149 0.95 8.53 -14.75
C ALA A 149 0.36 7.18 -14.30
N PHE A 150 -0.83 7.19 -13.70
CA PHE A 150 -1.55 6.00 -13.25
C PHE A 150 -2.74 5.64 -14.15
N ARG A 151 -2.88 6.30 -15.33
CA ARG A 151 -3.89 5.91 -16.32
C ARG A 151 -3.54 4.55 -16.91
N LYS A 152 -4.54 3.67 -16.97
CA LYS A 152 -4.42 2.43 -17.73
C LYS A 152 -4.41 2.77 -19.22
N SER A 153 -3.58 2.07 -19.98
CA SER A 153 -3.62 2.15 -21.44
C SER A 153 -4.80 1.31 -21.93
N PHE A 154 -5.78 1.97 -22.55
CA PHE A 154 -6.89 1.31 -23.21
C PHE A 154 -6.69 1.30 -24.73
N PRO A 155 -7.16 0.27 -25.45
CA PRO A 155 -7.15 0.27 -26.90
C PRO A 155 -7.89 1.50 -27.45
N GLN A 156 -7.29 2.19 -28.43
CA GLN A 156 -7.98 3.22 -29.21
C GLN A 156 -9.00 2.54 -30.15
N ASP A 157 -10.10 2.05 -29.59
CA ASP A 157 -11.21 1.53 -30.36
C ASP A 157 -12.38 2.52 -30.30
N ASP A 158 -13.16 2.61 -31.38
CA ASP A 158 -14.19 3.65 -31.58
C ASP A 158 -15.47 3.37 -30.78
N GLN A 159 -15.33 2.86 -29.54
CA GLN A 159 -16.41 2.35 -28.70
C GLN A 159 -17.45 3.42 -28.36
N ALA A 160 -16.99 4.66 -28.11
CA ALA A 160 -17.88 5.77 -27.81
C ALA A 160 -18.75 6.13 -29.02
N CYS A 161 -18.15 6.30 -30.20
CA CYS A 161 -18.85 6.62 -31.44
C CYS A 161 -19.81 5.51 -31.85
N ILE A 162 -19.39 4.25 -31.82
CA ILE A 162 -20.24 3.12 -32.22
C ILE A 162 -21.43 2.95 -31.25
N SER A 163 -21.26 3.27 -29.97
CA SER A 163 -22.35 3.30 -28.99
C SER A 163 -23.36 4.42 -29.28
N GLN A 164 -22.89 5.64 -29.62
CA GLN A 164 -23.79 6.72 -30.05
C GLN A 164 -24.53 6.36 -31.36
N GLN A 165 -23.83 5.73 -32.30
CA GLN A 165 -24.40 5.31 -33.58
C GLN A 165 -25.49 4.24 -33.39
N ALA A 166 -25.24 3.21 -32.59
CA ALA A 166 -26.26 2.21 -32.26
C ALA A 166 -27.46 2.83 -31.54
N THR A 167 -27.20 3.78 -30.63
CA THR A 167 -28.25 4.53 -29.93
C THR A 167 -29.14 5.29 -30.89
N PHE A 168 -28.57 5.96 -31.90
CA PHE A 168 -29.33 6.64 -32.94
C PHE A 168 -30.29 5.68 -33.65
N TYR A 169 -29.83 4.48 -34.04
CA TYR A 169 -30.70 3.51 -34.72
C TYR A 169 -31.81 2.96 -33.81
N TYR A 170 -31.52 2.71 -32.53
CA TYR A 170 -32.57 2.32 -31.57
C TYR A 170 -33.60 3.42 -31.36
N ALA A 171 -33.15 4.68 -31.23
CA ALA A 171 -34.01 5.84 -31.07
C ALA A 171 -34.88 6.09 -32.31
N GLU A 172 -34.31 6.06 -33.52
CA GLU A 172 -35.03 6.21 -34.79
C GLU A 172 -36.17 5.19 -34.89
N ARG A 173 -35.86 3.91 -34.67
CA ARG A 173 -36.85 2.83 -34.70
C ARG A 173 -37.95 3.00 -33.66
N ALA A 174 -37.61 3.42 -32.44
CA ALA A 174 -38.60 3.60 -31.38
C ALA A 174 -39.53 4.80 -31.67
N LEU A 175 -38.98 5.92 -32.16
CA LEU A 175 -39.73 7.12 -32.49
C LEU A 175 -40.67 6.93 -33.70
N GLU A 176 -40.36 6.02 -34.62
CA GLU A 176 -41.27 5.65 -35.72
C GLU A 176 -42.52 4.89 -35.23
N VAL A 177 -42.37 4.07 -34.19
CA VAL A 177 -43.45 3.20 -33.68
C VAL A 177 -44.33 3.92 -32.65
N VAL A 178 -43.75 4.86 -31.90
CA VAL A 178 -44.44 5.57 -30.80
C VAL A 178 -45.10 6.84 -31.35
N SER A 179 -46.42 6.81 -31.54
CA SER A 179 -47.21 7.92 -32.10
C SER A 179 -47.38 9.10 -31.14
N ALA A 180 -47.85 10.25 -31.65
CA ALA A 180 -48.17 11.44 -30.85
C ALA A 180 -49.26 11.19 -29.77
N GLU A 181 -50.14 10.20 -29.96
CA GLU A 181 -51.15 9.81 -28.96
C GLU A 181 -50.50 9.20 -27.72
N ASN A 182 -49.47 8.37 -27.90
CA ASN A 182 -48.72 7.76 -26.81
C ASN A 182 -47.97 8.79 -25.95
N PHE A 183 -47.56 9.92 -26.54
CA PHE A 183 -46.83 10.99 -25.82
C PHE A 183 -47.64 11.57 -24.66
N THR A 184 -48.95 11.72 -24.82
CA THR A 184 -49.81 12.26 -23.74
C THR A 184 -49.99 11.28 -22.58
N ALA A 185 -50.01 9.97 -22.87
CA ALA A 185 -50.15 8.90 -21.87
C ALA A 185 -48.84 8.52 -21.14
N MET A 186 -47.68 8.96 -21.65
CA MET A 186 -46.38 8.72 -21.04
C MET A 186 -46.23 9.33 -19.64
N GLN A 187 -45.42 8.67 -18.81
CA GLN A 187 -44.95 9.28 -17.56
C GLN A 187 -44.11 10.55 -17.85
N PRO A 188 -44.04 11.52 -16.92
CA PRO A 188 -43.30 12.76 -17.14
C PRO A 188 -41.84 12.57 -17.59
N HIS A 189 -41.14 11.57 -17.02
CA HIS A 189 -39.75 11.27 -17.38
C HIS A 189 -39.62 10.62 -18.77
N HIS A 190 -40.58 9.77 -19.17
CA HIS A 190 -40.63 9.22 -20.53
C HIS A 190 -40.88 10.29 -21.59
N ARG A 191 -41.72 11.31 -21.30
CA ARG A 191 -41.91 12.45 -22.21
C ARG A 191 -40.63 13.24 -22.43
N LYS A 192 -39.87 13.51 -21.36
CA LYS A 192 -38.58 14.20 -21.44
C LYS A 192 -37.53 13.38 -22.19
N LEU A 193 -37.50 12.06 -21.96
CA LEU A 193 -36.65 11.14 -22.73
C LEU A 193 -37.03 11.19 -24.22
N TYR A 194 -38.32 11.06 -24.55
CA TYR A 194 -38.81 11.14 -25.93
C TYR A 194 -38.39 12.45 -26.62
N ALA A 195 -38.55 13.59 -25.93
CA ALA A 195 -38.11 14.90 -26.43
C ALA A 195 -36.59 14.95 -26.66
N SER A 196 -35.80 14.41 -25.71
CA SER A 196 -34.34 14.33 -25.82
C SER A 196 -33.89 13.46 -27.01
N LEU A 197 -34.48 12.27 -27.17
CA LEU A 197 -34.19 11.37 -28.28
C LEU A 197 -34.56 11.99 -29.63
N THR A 198 -35.67 12.73 -29.69
CA THR A 198 -36.07 13.48 -30.89
C THR A 198 -35.06 14.55 -31.24
N GLY A 199 -34.63 15.35 -30.25
CA GLY A 199 -33.59 16.36 -30.40
C GLY A 199 -32.27 15.77 -30.89
N PHE A 200 -31.84 14.64 -30.29
CA PHE A 200 -30.63 13.95 -30.72
C PHE A 200 -30.72 13.40 -32.15
N CYS A 201 -31.84 12.78 -32.53
CA CYS A 201 -32.03 12.30 -33.91
C CYS A 201 -31.99 13.46 -34.92
N SER A 202 -32.56 14.62 -34.56
CA SER A 202 -32.47 15.83 -35.38
C SER A 202 -31.02 16.33 -35.48
N ALA A 203 -30.27 16.33 -34.37
CA ALA A 203 -28.87 16.73 -34.36
C ALA A 203 -28.02 15.82 -35.25
N VAL A 204 -28.24 14.50 -35.22
CA VAL A 204 -27.56 13.54 -36.13
C VAL A 204 -27.87 13.86 -37.59
N ARG A 205 -29.14 14.09 -37.94
CA ARG A 205 -29.56 14.41 -39.32
C ARG A 205 -28.95 15.72 -39.84
N ASN A 206 -28.72 16.67 -38.95
CA ASN A 206 -28.16 17.98 -39.28
C ASN A 206 -26.62 18.03 -39.18
N GLY A 207 -25.94 16.95 -38.80
CA GLY A 207 -24.50 16.96 -38.61
C GLY A 207 -24.01 17.69 -37.35
N GLN A 208 -24.88 17.82 -36.34
CA GLN A 208 -24.69 18.69 -35.16
C GLN A 208 -24.53 17.91 -33.84
N LEU A 209 -24.30 16.60 -33.88
CA LEU A 209 -24.09 15.79 -32.67
C LEU A 209 -22.63 15.90 -32.19
N GLY A 210 -22.29 17.03 -31.57
CA GLY A 210 -20.98 17.24 -30.93
C GLY A 210 -19.81 16.92 -31.86
N MET A 211 -18.92 16.02 -31.41
CA MET A 211 -17.67 15.66 -32.08
C MET A 211 -17.78 14.42 -32.98
N TYR A 212 -18.98 13.83 -33.13
CA TYR A 212 -19.17 12.56 -33.82
C TYR A 212 -19.44 12.73 -35.33
N PRO A 213 -18.84 11.88 -36.21
CA PRO A 213 -18.96 11.98 -37.67
C PRO A 213 -20.28 11.40 -38.19
N THR A 214 -21.39 12.05 -37.89
CA THR A 214 -22.77 11.57 -38.12
C THR A 214 -23.20 11.39 -39.57
N HIS A 215 -22.57 12.07 -40.53
CA HIS A 215 -22.91 12.00 -41.97
C HIS A 215 -23.02 10.57 -42.53
N ASN A 216 -22.09 9.69 -42.16
CA ASN A 216 -22.04 8.31 -42.65
C ASN A 216 -23.09 7.41 -41.99
N TRP A 217 -23.70 7.83 -40.88
CA TRP A 217 -24.67 7.01 -40.14
C TRP A 217 -26.01 6.92 -40.88
N LEU A 218 -26.39 7.96 -41.62
CA LEU A 218 -27.65 8.05 -42.36
C LEU A 218 -27.68 7.14 -43.60
N CYS A 219 -26.51 6.82 -44.15
CA CYS A 219 -26.36 6.09 -45.41
C CYS A 219 -26.26 4.56 -45.24
N LEU A 220 -26.22 4.05 -44.00
CA LEU A 220 -26.02 2.61 -43.76
C LEU A 220 -27.30 1.80 -43.99
N ILE A 221 -27.16 0.72 -44.76
CA ILE A 221 -28.23 -0.28 -45.03
C ILE A 221 -28.38 -1.28 -43.86
N SER A 222 -29.46 -2.08 -43.89
CA SER A 222 -29.84 -2.99 -42.79
C SER A 222 -28.70 -3.92 -42.32
N ASP A 223 -27.98 -4.57 -43.22
CA ASP A 223 -26.89 -5.49 -42.86
C ASP A 223 -25.71 -4.78 -42.20
N GLN A 224 -25.42 -3.54 -42.64
CA GLN A 224 -24.38 -2.71 -42.04
C GLN A 224 -24.78 -2.24 -40.63
N ARG A 225 -26.07 -1.88 -40.43
CA ARG A 225 -26.60 -1.56 -39.10
C ARG A 225 -26.55 -2.78 -38.16
N ALA A 226 -26.83 -3.98 -38.67
CA ALA A 226 -26.72 -5.21 -37.90
C ALA A 226 -25.28 -5.49 -37.43
N ALA A 227 -24.27 -5.20 -38.26
CA ALA A 227 -22.87 -5.30 -37.88
C ALA A 227 -22.50 -4.32 -36.75
N ILE A 228 -23.06 -3.11 -36.74
CA ILE A 228 -22.88 -2.13 -35.64
C ILE A 228 -23.44 -2.71 -34.33
N PHE A 229 -24.66 -3.25 -34.32
CA PHE A 229 -25.22 -3.87 -33.12
C PHE A 229 -24.39 -5.08 -32.66
N ALA A 230 -23.90 -5.91 -33.58
CA ALA A 230 -23.04 -7.04 -33.25
C ALA A 230 -21.76 -6.60 -32.55
N ARG A 231 -21.12 -5.52 -33.02
CA ARG A 231 -19.93 -4.93 -32.37
C ARG A 231 -20.26 -4.33 -31.00
N VAL A 232 -21.36 -3.57 -30.88
CA VAL A 232 -21.76 -2.98 -29.60
C VAL A 232 -22.05 -4.05 -28.55
N ARG A 233 -22.64 -5.19 -28.91
CA ARG A 233 -22.86 -6.30 -27.96
C ARG A 233 -21.57 -6.92 -27.40
N GLN A 234 -20.42 -6.72 -28.05
CA GLN A 234 -19.14 -7.26 -27.58
C GLN A 234 -18.41 -6.31 -26.61
N ILE A 235 -18.83 -5.04 -26.51
CA ILE A 235 -18.21 -4.07 -25.60
C ILE A 235 -18.99 -3.97 -24.29
N PRO A 236 -18.34 -3.62 -23.16
CA PRO A 236 -18.99 -3.50 -21.85
C PRO A 236 -20.28 -2.66 -21.86
N TYR A 237 -20.27 -1.54 -22.58
CA TYR A 237 -21.41 -0.62 -22.69
C TYR A 237 -22.65 -1.25 -23.35
N GLY A 238 -22.44 -2.23 -24.26
CA GLY A 238 -23.51 -2.95 -24.94
C GLY A 238 -24.36 -3.83 -24.02
N THR A 239 -23.81 -4.22 -22.87
CA THR A 239 -24.49 -5.03 -21.84
C THR A 239 -25.79 -4.38 -21.38
N LEU A 240 -25.84 -3.05 -21.34
CA LEU A 240 -27.06 -2.28 -21.05
C LEU A 240 -27.68 -1.67 -22.30
N LEU A 241 -26.87 -1.08 -23.19
CA LEU A 241 -27.38 -0.32 -24.34
C LEU A 241 -28.26 -1.18 -25.26
N CYS A 242 -27.84 -2.39 -25.59
CA CYS A 242 -28.57 -3.23 -26.54
C CYS A 242 -29.91 -3.73 -25.96
N PRO A 243 -29.97 -4.36 -24.77
CA PRO A 243 -31.24 -4.79 -24.21
C PRO A 243 -32.23 -3.64 -24.00
N VAL A 244 -31.78 -2.48 -23.50
CA VAL A 244 -32.66 -1.32 -23.31
C VAL A 244 -33.11 -0.74 -24.66
N GLY A 245 -32.20 -0.59 -25.62
CA GLY A 245 -32.51 -0.09 -26.96
C GLY A 245 -33.46 -1.01 -27.74
N GLU A 246 -33.32 -2.33 -27.57
CA GLU A 246 -34.20 -3.34 -28.15
C GLU A 246 -35.63 -3.22 -27.61
N ASN A 247 -35.77 -2.95 -26.31
CA ASN A 247 -37.04 -2.81 -25.60
C ASN A 247 -37.60 -1.37 -25.56
N LEU A 248 -36.88 -0.38 -26.09
CA LEU A 248 -37.16 1.05 -25.91
C LEU A 248 -38.60 1.44 -26.27
N SER A 249 -39.15 0.90 -27.37
CA SER A 249 -40.51 1.23 -27.78
C SER A 249 -41.59 0.69 -26.82
N TRP A 250 -41.35 -0.45 -26.19
CA TRP A 250 -42.24 -1.03 -25.18
C TRP A 250 -42.10 -0.31 -23.84
N ILE A 251 -40.87 0.08 -23.47
CA ILE A 251 -40.60 0.89 -22.28
C ILE A 251 -41.32 2.24 -22.37
N LEU A 252 -41.21 2.95 -23.50
CA LEU A 252 -41.90 4.23 -23.71
C LEU A 252 -43.42 4.11 -23.72
N ARG A 253 -43.95 2.92 -24.04
CA ARG A 253 -45.38 2.59 -23.96
C ARG A 253 -45.81 2.09 -22.59
N GLN A 254 -44.89 2.02 -21.62
CA GLN A 254 -45.11 1.48 -20.27
C GLN A 254 -45.53 -0.01 -20.28
N GLU A 255 -45.17 -0.75 -21.33
CA GLU A 255 -45.44 -2.19 -21.46
C GLU A 255 -44.34 -3.04 -20.82
N VAL A 256 -43.12 -2.48 -20.67
CA VAL A 256 -41.96 -3.13 -20.07
C VAL A 256 -41.34 -2.20 -19.03
N ASP A 257 -41.06 -2.73 -17.84
CA ASP A 257 -40.32 -2.01 -16.80
C ASP A 257 -38.82 -1.97 -17.15
N PRO A 258 -38.20 -0.79 -17.32
CA PRO A 258 -36.80 -0.69 -17.73
C PRO A 258 -35.83 -1.25 -16.68
N LEU A 259 -36.13 -1.14 -15.39
CA LEU A 259 -35.25 -1.64 -14.34
C LEU A 259 -35.15 -3.16 -14.39
N SER A 260 -36.26 -3.86 -14.64
CA SER A 260 -36.26 -5.32 -14.83
C SER A 260 -35.31 -5.78 -15.94
N VAL A 261 -35.23 -5.04 -17.06
CA VAL A 261 -34.33 -5.34 -18.19
C VAL A 261 -32.85 -5.12 -17.82
N MET A 262 -32.56 -4.10 -17.00
CA MET A 262 -31.21 -3.79 -16.54
C MET A 262 -30.71 -4.73 -15.44
N MET A 263 -31.61 -5.29 -14.63
CA MET A 263 -31.26 -6.20 -13.53
C MET A 263 -31.16 -7.67 -13.98
N GLU A 264 -31.76 -8.03 -15.11
CA GLU A 264 -31.65 -9.37 -15.68
C GLU A 264 -30.18 -9.78 -15.88
N ASP A 265 -29.81 -10.99 -15.47
CA ASP A 265 -28.45 -11.53 -15.53
C ASP A 265 -27.36 -10.60 -14.94
N ASP A 266 -27.68 -9.84 -13.88
CA ASP A 266 -26.77 -8.91 -13.22
C ASP A 266 -26.13 -7.89 -14.18
N ARG A 267 -26.82 -7.52 -15.28
CA ARG A 267 -26.27 -6.63 -16.32
C ARG A 267 -25.84 -5.27 -15.77
N LEU A 268 -26.63 -4.68 -14.88
CA LEU A 268 -26.32 -3.39 -14.25
C LEU A 268 -25.02 -3.46 -13.44
N GLU A 269 -24.81 -4.54 -12.69
CA GLU A 269 -23.57 -4.73 -11.93
C GLU A 269 -22.37 -4.93 -12.86
N ARG A 270 -22.51 -5.81 -13.86
CA ARG A 270 -21.44 -6.06 -14.85
C ARG A 270 -21.04 -4.78 -15.57
N TYR A 271 -21.98 -3.92 -15.91
CA TYR A 271 -21.70 -2.60 -16.48
C TYR A 271 -20.79 -1.76 -15.57
N TYR A 272 -21.12 -1.64 -14.28
CA TYR A 272 -20.28 -0.86 -13.35
C TYR A 272 -18.90 -1.46 -13.10
N GLN A 273 -18.75 -2.78 -13.23
CA GLN A 273 -17.47 -3.47 -13.03
C GLN A 273 -16.56 -3.48 -14.26
N THR A 274 -17.14 -3.50 -15.46
CA THR A 274 -16.39 -3.73 -16.71
C THR A 274 -16.27 -2.50 -17.60
N TYR A 275 -17.00 -1.42 -17.32
CA TYR A 275 -16.95 -0.21 -18.13
C TYR A 275 -15.70 0.62 -17.79
N GLU A 276 -14.74 0.61 -18.72
CA GLU A 276 -13.39 1.17 -18.58
C GLU A 276 -13.36 2.64 -18.08
N PRO A 277 -14.21 3.57 -18.57
CA PRO A 277 -14.20 4.95 -18.08
C PRO A 277 -14.52 5.04 -16.58
N ILE A 278 -15.39 4.17 -16.06
CA ILE A 278 -15.73 4.14 -14.62
C ILE A 278 -14.53 3.66 -13.79
N GLU A 279 -13.78 2.67 -14.27
CA GLU A 279 -12.58 2.22 -13.58
C GLU A 279 -11.49 3.32 -13.58
N GLN A 280 -11.25 3.96 -14.72
CA GLN A 280 -10.26 5.01 -14.85
C GLN A 280 -10.58 6.22 -13.96
N PHE A 281 -11.86 6.54 -13.85
CA PHE A 281 -12.42 7.57 -13.00
C PHE A 281 -12.16 7.30 -11.51
N TYR A 282 -12.34 6.06 -11.03
CA TYR A 282 -12.02 5.69 -9.65
C TYR A 282 -10.52 5.73 -9.35
N GLN A 283 -9.69 5.26 -10.28
CA GLN A 283 -8.23 5.25 -10.11
C GLN A 283 -7.64 6.66 -10.00
N GLN A 284 -8.12 7.61 -10.80
CA GLN A 284 -7.66 9.01 -10.71
C GLN A 284 -8.00 9.63 -9.36
N ALA A 285 -9.22 9.41 -8.85
CA ALA A 285 -9.61 9.84 -7.52
C ALA A 285 -8.71 9.21 -6.45
N ALA A 286 -8.45 7.91 -6.53
CA ALA A 286 -7.61 7.18 -5.58
C ALA A 286 -6.17 7.73 -5.52
N VAL A 287 -5.57 8.11 -6.65
CA VAL A 287 -4.23 8.72 -6.71
C VAL A 287 -4.18 10.04 -5.95
N TYR A 288 -5.15 10.92 -6.18
CA TYR A 288 -5.21 12.19 -5.46
C TYR A 288 -5.50 11.98 -3.96
N ILE A 289 -6.40 11.05 -3.62
CA ILE A 289 -6.73 10.72 -2.23
C ILE A 289 -5.53 10.11 -1.50
N ARG A 290 -4.67 9.34 -2.17
CA ARG A 290 -3.40 8.88 -1.60
C ARG A 290 -2.53 10.06 -1.15
N LEU A 291 -2.43 11.14 -1.94
CA LEU A 291 -1.69 12.33 -1.54
C LEU A 291 -2.30 13.00 -0.31
N LEU A 292 -3.63 13.02 -0.20
CA LEU A 292 -4.33 13.52 0.99
C LEU A 292 -4.06 12.65 2.23
N GLY A 293 -4.09 11.32 2.09
CA GLY A 293 -3.78 10.39 3.18
C GLY A 293 -2.32 10.47 3.61
N ASN A 294 -1.40 10.67 2.65
CA ASN A 294 0.00 10.90 2.98
C ASN A 294 0.17 12.22 3.73
N LYS A 295 -0.50 13.30 3.30
CA LYS A 295 -0.51 14.56 4.04
C LYS A 295 -1.12 14.43 5.43
N ASN A 296 -2.25 13.75 5.58
CA ASN A 296 -2.88 13.54 6.87
C ASN A 296 -3.19 12.05 7.06
N PRO A 297 -2.32 11.28 7.73
CA PRO A 297 -2.56 9.85 7.98
C PRO A 297 -3.77 9.57 8.88
N HIS A 298 -4.43 10.60 9.40
CA HIS A 298 -5.56 10.52 10.32
C HIS A 298 -6.89 11.01 9.71
N LEU A 299 -7.03 10.99 8.37
CA LEU A 299 -8.27 11.42 7.70
C LEU A 299 -9.52 10.76 8.31
N ASN A 300 -10.56 11.56 8.53
CA ASN A 300 -11.94 11.10 8.67
C ASN A 300 -12.62 11.27 7.32
N ILE A 301 -12.97 10.15 6.70
CA ILE A 301 -13.50 10.08 5.34
C ILE A 301 -14.99 9.75 5.38
N LEU A 302 -15.78 10.43 4.58
CA LEU A 302 -17.18 10.07 4.29
C LEU A 302 -17.33 9.82 2.79
N GLU A 303 -17.74 8.63 2.42
CA GLU A 303 -18.14 8.30 1.06
C GLU A 303 -19.67 8.33 0.94
N ILE A 304 -20.19 9.11 0.01
CA ILE A 304 -21.62 9.27 -0.28
C ILE A 304 -21.92 8.62 -1.64
N GLY A 305 -22.85 7.68 -1.66
CA GLY A 305 -23.19 6.93 -2.87
C GLY A 305 -22.20 5.81 -3.16
N ALA A 306 -21.67 5.17 -2.12
CA ALA A 306 -20.65 4.15 -2.24
C ALA A 306 -21.14 2.88 -3.00
N GLY A 307 -22.46 2.64 -3.02
CA GLY A 307 -23.08 1.53 -3.75
C GLY A 307 -22.49 0.18 -3.34
N THR A 308 -21.99 -0.57 -4.32
CA THR A 308 -21.33 -1.88 -4.11
C THR A 308 -19.83 -1.77 -3.78
N GLY A 309 -19.32 -0.58 -3.49
CA GLY A 309 -17.92 -0.33 -3.20
C GLY A 309 -17.02 -0.29 -4.43
N GLY A 310 -17.51 0.28 -5.53
CA GLY A 310 -16.77 0.42 -6.79
C GLY A 310 -15.56 1.34 -6.65
N ALA A 311 -15.79 2.57 -6.16
CA ALA A 311 -14.75 3.55 -5.86
C ALA A 311 -14.05 3.26 -4.52
N THR A 312 -14.77 2.70 -3.55
CA THR A 312 -14.26 2.42 -2.20
C THR A 312 -13.00 1.54 -2.21
N LEU A 313 -13.02 0.43 -2.95
CA LEU A 313 -11.89 -0.52 -2.96
C LEU A 313 -10.57 0.15 -3.41
N PRO A 314 -10.47 0.78 -4.60
CA PRO A 314 -9.23 1.42 -5.02
C PRO A 314 -8.81 2.58 -4.11
N ILE A 315 -9.77 3.29 -3.49
CA ILE A 315 -9.45 4.33 -2.51
C ILE A 315 -8.82 3.73 -1.24
N LEU A 316 -9.39 2.65 -0.70
CA LEU A 316 -8.85 1.96 0.48
C LEU A 316 -7.48 1.34 0.18
N GLU A 317 -7.30 0.75 -1.00
CA GLU A 317 -5.99 0.25 -1.45
C GLU A 317 -4.96 1.37 -1.56
N ALA A 318 -5.32 2.52 -2.14
CA ALA A 318 -4.41 3.65 -2.30
C ALA A 318 -4.03 4.32 -0.97
N LEU A 319 -4.92 4.25 0.03
CA LEU A 319 -4.65 4.70 1.39
C LEU A 319 -3.95 3.64 2.26
N SER A 320 -3.84 2.40 1.77
CA SER A 320 -3.14 1.35 2.50
C SER A 320 -1.64 1.47 2.29
N ASN A 321 -0.89 1.32 3.39
CA ASN A 321 0.55 1.17 3.29
C ASN A 321 0.87 -0.18 2.63
N THR A 322 1.96 -0.27 1.86
CA THR A 322 2.36 -1.51 1.15
C THR A 322 2.76 -2.65 2.11
N GLY A 323 2.70 -2.45 3.42
CA GLY A 323 2.98 -3.43 4.46
C GLY A 323 1.86 -3.60 5.48
N THR A 324 2.15 -4.33 6.56
CA THR A 324 1.30 -4.69 7.70
C THR A 324 1.01 -3.53 8.68
N GLY A 325 1.07 -2.27 8.20
CA GLY A 325 0.77 -1.09 9.01
C GLY A 325 -0.70 -0.69 8.92
N PRO A 326 -1.22 0.12 9.88
CA PRO A 326 -2.54 0.73 9.72
C PRO A 326 -2.58 1.58 8.44
N PRO A 327 -3.74 1.73 7.80
CA PRO A 327 -3.88 2.57 6.63
C PRO A 327 -3.75 4.06 7.01
N ASN A 328 -3.53 4.92 6.02
CA ASN A 328 -3.36 6.37 6.18
C ASN A 328 -4.72 7.09 6.32
N PHE A 329 -5.59 6.58 7.19
CA PHE A 329 -6.83 7.21 7.63
C PHE A 329 -7.26 6.66 9.00
N THR A 330 -8.07 7.43 9.73
CA THR A 330 -8.60 7.02 11.05
C THR A 330 -9.94 6.32 10.94
N ASN A 331 -10.85 6.86 10.13
CA ASN A 331 -12.21 6.36 9.99
C ASN A 331 -12.72 6.58 8.56
N TYR A 332 -13.43 5.59 8.04
CA TYR A 332 -14.09 5.64 6.73
C TYR A 332 -15.58 5.32 6.89
N ASP A 333 -16.43 6.33 6.77
CA ASP A 333 -17.87 6.15 6.75
C ASP A 333 -18.33 5.80 5.34
N PHE A 334 -18.63 4.52 5.14
CA PHE A 334 -19.23 3.99 3.93
C PHE A 334 -20.74 4.25 3.97
N THR A 335 -21.25 5.09 3.06
CA THR A 335 -22.67 5.45 3.07
C THR A 335 -23.35 5.37 1.71
N ASP A 336 -24.61 4.95 1.77
CA ASP A 336 -25.53 4.91 0.65
C ASP A 336 -26.96 5.18 1.14
N LEU A 337 -27.85 5.58 0.22
CA LEU A 337 -29.28 5.73 0.49
C LEU A 337 -29.93 4.37 0.79
N SER A 338 -29.46 3.31 0.14
CA SER A 338 -29.95 1.94 0.31
C SER A 338 -28.92 1.05 1.01
N PRO A 339 -29.25 0.46 2.17
CA PRO A 339 -28.39 -0.53 2.84
C PRO A 339 -28.22 -1.84 2.06
N ALA A 340 -28.98 -2.07 0.98
CA ALA A 340 -29.00 -3.34 0.26
C ALA A 340 -27.62 -3.76 -0.29
N PHE A 341 -26.70 -2.81 -0.49
CA PHE A 341 -25.37 -3.08 -1.03
C PHE A 341 -24.30 -3.34 0.04
N PHE A 342 -24.63 -3.19 1.33
CA PHE A 342 -23.63 -3.21 2.40
C PHE A 342 -22.99 -4.59 2.59
N GLU A 343 -23.76 -5.68 2.53
CA GLU A 343 -23.20 -7.03 2.72
C GLU A 343 -22.17 -7.39 1.66
N LYS A 344 -22.48 -7.11 0.38
CA LYS A 344 -21.56 -7.33 -0.73
C LYS A 344 -20.31 -6.45 -0.63
N ALA A 345 -20.47 -5.21 -0.18
CA ALA A 345 -19.33 -4.33 0.09
C ALA A 345 -18.47 -4.86 1.25
N ARG A 346 -19.05 -5.35 2.34
CA ARG A 346 -18.32 -5.96 3.47
C ARG A 346 -17.46 -7.14 3.04
N GLU A 347 -17.96 -8.01 2.17
CA GLU A 347 -17.18 -9.11 1.60
C GLU A 347 -15.98 -8.58 0.79
N LYS A 348 -16.21 -7.56 -0.03
CA LYS A 348 -15.19 -6.97 -0.92
C LYS A 348 -14.09 -6.21 -0.17
N ILE A 349 -14.43 -5.48 0.89
CA ILE A 349 -13.50 -4.61 1.63
C ILE A 349 -13.25 -5.08 3.08
N GLY A 350 -13.48 -6.36 3.36
CA GLY A 350 -13.38 -6.93 4.70
C GLY A 350 -12.02 -6.76 5.38
N ARG A 351 -10.94 -6.62 4.58
CA ARG A 351 -9.58 -6.30 5.06
C ARG A 351 -9.51 -5.03 5.91
N TRP A 352 -10.41 -4.06 5.69
CA TRP A 352 -10.44 -2.79 6.41
C TRP A 352 -11.61 -2.68 7.39
N SER A 353 -12.22 -3.80 7.77
CA SER A 353 -13.43 -3.83 8.61
C SER A 353 -13.28 -3.10 9.95
N GLU A 354 -12.07 -3.00 10.51
CA GLU A 354 -11.79 -2.25 11.75
C GLU A 354 -11.84 -0.72 11.56
N PHE A 355 -11.65 -0.24 10.33
CA PHE A 355 -11.57 1.19 10.01
C PHE A 355 -12.79 1.72 9.24
N VAL A 356 -13.65 0.81 8.75
CA VAL A 356 -14.81 1.14 7.90
C VAL A 356 -16.11 0.97 8.67
N THR A 357 -16.86 2.07 8.78
CA THR A 357 -18.21 2.09 9.37
C THR A 357 -19.26 2.19 8.27
N PHE A 358 -20.17 1.21 8.21
CA PHE A 358 -21.27 1.20 7.26
C PHE A 358 -22.51 1.88 7.86
N LYS A 359 -22.99 2.95 7.23
CA LYS A 359 -24.14 3.72 7.74
C LYS A 359 -24.99 4.29 6.60
N LYS A 360 -26.31 4.26 6.75
CA LYS A 360 -27.23 4.85 5.78
C LYS A 360 -27.17 6.39 5.84
N LEU A 361 -27.09 7.04 4.69
CA LEU A 361 -27.20 8.49 4.54
C LEU A 361 -28.16 8.85 3.41
N ASP A 362 -29.20 9.59 3.74
CA ASP A 362 -29.99 10.36 2.77
C ASP A 362 -29.50 11.81 2.75
N ILE A 363 -28.71 12.17 1.72
CA ILE A 363 -28.16 13.52 1.58
C ILE A 363 -29.23 14.57 1.22
N GLU A 364 -30.44 14.14 0.82
CA GLU A 364 -31.60 15.02 0.62
C GLU A 364 -32.28 15.43 1.95
N SER A 365 -31.90 14.79 3.05
CA SER A 365 -32.35 15.10 4.41
C SER A 365 -31.21 15.74 5.22
N ASP A 366 -31.54 16.36 6.37
CA ASP A 366 -30.53 16.96 7.25
C ASP A 366 -29.58 15.86 7.80
N PRO A 367 -28.27 15.90 7.52
CA PRO A 367 -27.33 14.90 8.02
C PRO A 367 -27.22 14.87 9.55
N ALA A 368 -27.38 16.02 10.22
CA ALA A 368 -27.29 16.10 11.68
C ALA A 368 -28.39 15.28 12.36
N GLN A 369 -29.59 15.29 11.81
CA GLN A 369 -30.73 14.50 12.29
C GLN A 369 -30.56 13.00 12.05
N GLN A 370 -29.68 12.62 11.11
CA GLN A 370 -29.29 11.24 10.83
C GLN A 370 -28.07 10.79 11.65
N GLY A 371 -27.63 11.62 12.61
CA GLY A 371 -26.50 11.34 13.49
C GLY A 371 -25.13 11.53 12.86
N TYR A 372 -25.01 12.34 11.79
CA TYR A 372 -23.74 12.76 11.23
C TYR A 372 -23.33 14.10 11.84
N LYS A 373 -22.10 14.20 12.37
CA LYS A 373 -21.64 15.40 13.05
C LYS A 373 -21.16 16.44 12.02
N PRO A 374 -21.68 17.68 12.04
CA PRO A 374 -21.16 18.76 11.20
C PRO A 374 -19.68 19.05 11.47
N GLY A 375 -18.93 19.37 10.42
CA GLY A 375 -17.49 19.68 10.51
C GLY A 375 -16.63 18.53 11.04
N LEU A 376 -17.00 17.27 10.78
CA LEU A 376 -16.26 16.09 11.24
C LEU A 376 -15.27 15.58 10.20
N TYR A 377 -15.59 15.69 8.91
CA TYR A 377 -14.83 15.00 7.88
C TYR A 377 -13.72 15.88 7.31
N ASP A 378 -12.55 15.28 7.12
CA ASP A 378 -11.40 15.87 6.45
C ASP A 378 -11.53 15.72 4.93
N LEU A 379 -12.17 14.63 4.49
CA LEU A 379 -12.42 14.30 3.09
C LEU A 379 -13.85 13.79 2.92
N ILE A 380 -14.58 14.33 1.95
CA ILE A 380 -15.81 13.73 1.44
C ILE A 380 -15.60 13.27 0.00
N VAL A 381 -16.01 12.05 -0.29
CA VAL A 381 -16.04 11.47 -1.63
C VAL A 381 -17.50 11.28 -2.03
N ALA A 382 -17.95 11.93 -3.09
CA ALA A 382 -19.32 11.78 -3.59
C ALA A 382 -19.28 11.13 -4.97
N VAL A 383 -19.90 9.95 -5.11
CA VAL A 383 -19.76 9.09 -6.30
C VAL A 383 -21.09 8.97 -7.03
N ASN A 384 -21.24 9.70 -8.15
CA ASN A 384 -22.40 9.63 -9.04
C ASN A 384 -23.75 9.62 -8.29
N VAL A 385 -23.89 10.51 -7.31
CA VAL A 385 -25.02 10.52 -6.36
C VAL A 385 -25.72 11.88 -6.33
N VAL A 386 -25.01 12.96 -6.62
CA VAL A 386 -25.52 14.33 -6.45
C VAL A 386 -26.50 14.66 -7.58
N HIS A 387 -26.23 14.19 -8.80
CA HIS A 387 -27.14 14.38 -9.95
C HIS A 387 -28.54 13.79 -9.72
N ALA A 388 -28.66 12.76 -8.86
CA ALA A 388 -29.91 12.09 -8.54
C ALA A 388 -30.75 12.81 -7.46
N THR A 389 -30.33 13.98 -7.00
CA THR A 389 -31.04 14.78 -5.98
C THR A 389 -31.99 15.82 -6.58
N SER A 390 -33.04 16.16 -5.84
CA SER A 390 -34.09 17.12 -6.26
C SER A 390 -33.56 18.54 -6.47
N ARG A 391 -32.63 19.00 -5.60
CA ARG A 391 -31.96 20.30 -5.68
C ARG A 391 -30.48 20.19 -5.33
N ILE A 392 -29.60 20.37 -6.31
CA ILE A 392 -28.15 20.19 -6.15
C ILE A 392 -27.60 21.21 -5.16
N GLU A 393 -28.06 22.47 -5.20
CA GLU A 393 -27.53 23.49 -4.29
C GLU A 393 -27.75 23.14 -2.81
N ASN A 394 -28.91 22.58 -2.48
CA ASN A 394 -29.23 22.17 -1.11
C ASN A 394 -28.37 20.97 -0.69
N THR A 395 -28.22 19.99 -1.58
CA THR A 395 -27.34 18.83 -1.38
C THR A 395 -25.89 19.28 -1.13
N MET A 396 -25.36 20.18 -1.95
CA MET A 396 -23.99 20.69 -1.80
C MET A 396 -23.79 21.50 -0.52
N LYS A 397 -24.77 22.32 -0.10
CA LYS A 397 -24.74 23.02 1.20
C LYS A 397 -24.68 22.04 2.38
N ARG A 398 -25.36 20.90 2.30
CA ARG A 398 -25.29 19.84 3.34
C ARG A 398 -23.96 19.13 3.33
N ILE A 399 -23.44 18.75 2.16
CA ILE A 399 -22.08 18.20 2.02
C ILE A 399 -21.06 19.18 2.62
N ARG A 400 -21.18 20.47 2.31
CA ARG A 400 -20.33 21.53 2.87
C ARG A 400 -20.39 21.57 4.40
N SER A 401 -21.57 21.39 5.00
CA SER A 401 -21.75 21.43 6.46
C SER A 401 -21.05 20.28 7.20
N LEU A 402 -20.82 19.15 6.52
CA LEU A 402 -20.15 17.97 7.08
C LEU A 402 -18.61 18.09 7.03
N LEU A 403 -18.08 18.86 6.08
CA LEU A 403 -16.64 19.10 5.94
C LEU A 403 -16.11 20.09 6.98
N LYS A 404 -14.94 19.78 7.53
CA LYS A 404 -14.12 20.74 8.29
C LYS A 404 -13.73 21.94 7.41
N PRO A 405 -13.47 23.12 8.00
CA PRO A 405 -12.76 24.20 7.29
C PRO A 405 -11.44 23.67 6.71
N GLY A 406 -11.19 23.90 5.42
CA GLY A 406 -10.02 23.36 4.73
C GLY A 406 -10.13 21.90 4.30
N GLY A 407 -11.21 21.20 4.64
CA GLY A 407 -11.46 19.83 4.17
C GLY A 407 -11.73 19.76 2.67
N THR A 408 -11.48 18.59 2.08
CA THR A 408 -11.53 18.39 0.63
C THR A 408 -12.79 17.63 0.21
N LEU A 409 -13.40 18.06 -0.88
CA LEU A 409 -14.43 17.32 -1.61
C LEU A 409 -13.82 16.74 -2.88
N VAL A 410 -13.96 15.43 -3.05
CA VAL A 410 -13.73 14.73 -4.33
C VAL A 410 -15.10 14.35 -4.87
N LEU A 411 -15.58 15.13 -5.86
CA LEU A 411 -16.86 14.93 -6.51
C LEU A 411 -16.64 14.21 -7.82
N MET A 412 -17.10 12.97 -7.88
CA MET A 412 -17.08 12.11 -9.04
C MET A 412 -18.49 12.15 -9.67
N GLU A 413 -18.65 12.89 -10.76
CA GLU A 413 -19.94 13.01 -11.46
C GLU A 413 -19.86 12.82 -12.97
N ILE A 414 -20.97 12.41 -13.57
CA ILE A 414 -21.15 12.43 -15.03
C ILE A 414 -21.43 13.88 -15.44
N THR A 415 -20.60 14.40 -16.34
CA THR A 415 -20.58 15.83 -16.73
C THR A 415 -20.93 16.03 -18.21
N VAL A 416 -20.88 14.97 -19.01
CA VAL A 416 -21.18 15.00 -20.44
C VAL A 416 -22.51 14.29 -20.73
N LYS A 417 -23.47 15.03 -21.28
CA LYS A 417 -24.75 14.48 -21.74
C LYS A 417 -24.57 13.77 -23.08
N THR A 418 -24.54 12.44 -23.07
CA THR A 418 -24.49 11.62 -24.31
C THR A 418 -25.86 11.03 -24.68
N MET A 419 -26.05 10.67 -25.96
CA MET A 419 -27.30 10.02 -26.38
C MET A 419 -27.44 8.66 -25.70
N ALA A 420 -26.34 7.89 -25.68
CA ALA A 420 -26.33 6.52 -25.17
C ALA A 420 -26.68 6.47 -23.67
N ALA A 421 -26.07 7.33 -22.85
CA ALA A 421 -26.40 7.45 -21.43
C ALA A 421 -27.84 7.94 -21.22
N SER A 422 -28.30 8.89 -22.04
CA SER A 422 -29.69 9.38 -21.99
C SER A 422 -30.70 8.28 -22.32
N LEU A 423 -30.43 7.43 -23.32
CA LEU A 423 -31.29 6.30 -23.69
C LEU A 423 -31.37 5.29 -22.54
N ILE A 424 -30.24 4.93 -21.94
CA ILE A 424 -30.20 3.93 -20.86
C ILE A 424 -30.88 4.51 -19.62
N PHE A 425 -30.31 5.54 -19.01
CA PHE A 425 -30.71 6.00 -17.68
C PHE A 425 -31.92 6.93 -17.69
N GLY A 426 -32.24 7.56 -18.82
CA GLY A 426 -33.44 8.39 -18.95
C GLY A 426 -34.74 7.59 -18.93
N THR A 427 -34.68 6.26 -19.05
CA THR A 427 -35.86 5.38 -18.90
C THR A 427 -36.29 5.22 -17.45
N LEU A 428 -35.40 5.46 -16.48
CA LEU A 428 -35.64 5.26 -15.06
C LEU A 428 -36.37 6.46 -14.44
N PRO A 429 -37.30 6.25 -13.49
CA PRO A 429 -37.97 7.34 -12.78
C PRO A 429 -37.00 8.23 -11.99
N GLY A 430 -35.96 7.62 -11.39
CA GLY A 430 -34.97 8.30 -10.55
C GLY A 430 -33.95 9.14 -11.33
N GLY A 431 -33.58 8.71 -12.54
CA GLY A 431 -32.66 9.43 -13.43
C GLY A 431 -33.20 10.79 -13.90
N GLN A 432 -34.48 11.05 -13.66
CA GLN A 432 -35.11 12.34 -13.91
C GLN A 432 -36.08 12.73 -12.80
N LYS A 433 -35.73 12.46 -11.52
CA LYS A 433 -36.38 13.17 -10.39
C LYS A 433 -36.49 14.63 -10.83
N VAL A 434 -37.72 15.15 -10.88
CA VAL A 434 -38.02 16.43 -11.50
C VAL A 434 -37.13 17.47 -10.85
N ALA A 435 -36.04 17.84 -11.53
CA ALA A 435 -35.17 18.88 -11.06
C ALA A 435 -36.07 20.10 -10.87
N GLU A 436 -36.18 20.58 -9.64
CA GLU A 436 -36.99 21.75 -9.34
C GLU A 436 -36.28 23.04 -9.82
N GLU A 437 -35.03 22.90 -10.27
CA GLU A 437 -34.13 23.95 -10.72
C GLU A 437 -34.23 24.13 -12.24
N GLU A 438 -34.39 25.37 -12.68
CA GLU A 438 -34.45 25.75 -14.09
C GLU A 438 -33.16 25.41 -14.85
N SER A 439 -32.01 25.46 -14.17
CA SER A 439 -30.68 25.09 -14.70
C SER A 439 -30.58 23.62 -15.15
N ARG A 440 -31.51 22.76 -14.72
CA ARG A 440 -31.59 21.33 -15.06
C ARG A 440 -32.84 20.99 -15.89
N ALA A 441 -33.41 21.97 -16.58
CA ALA A 441 -34.56 21.77 -17.47
C ALA A 441 -34.29 20.70 -18.54
N ASP A 442 -33.06 20.67 -19.08
CA ASP A 442 -32.64 19.77 -20.14
C ASP A 442 -32.10 18.41 -19.67
N GLY A 443 -31.99 18.16 -18.35
CA GLY A 443 -31.50 16.90 -17.81
C GLY A 443 -30.93 17.02 -16.39
N PRO A 444 -30.65 15.89 -15.72
CA PRO A 444 -30.17 15.87 -14.33
C PRO A 444 -28.71 16.31 -14.16
N LEU A 445 -27.93 16.32 -15.25
CA LEU A 445 -26.50 16.54 -15.24
C LEU A 445 -26.16 18.03 -15.34
N LEU A 446 -25.09 18.44 -14.67
CA LEU A 446 -24.48 19.75 -14.82
C LEU A 446 -23.19 19.63 -15.63
N THR A 447 -22.90 20.65 -16.44
CA THR A 447 -21.59 20.80 -17.09
C THR A 447 -20.53 21.15 -16.05
N GLU A 448 -19.25 21.00 -16.41
CA GLU A 448 -18.11 21.37 -15.56
C GLU A 448 -18.17 22.84 -15.11
N GLU A 449 -18.55 23.76 -16.01
CA GLU A 449 -18.73 25.19 -15.71
C GLU A 449 -19.90 25.42 -14.73
N GLN A 450 -21.00 24.68 -14.90
CA GLN A 450 -22.13 24.76 -13.97
C GLN A 450 -21.76 24.19 -12.59
N TRP A 451 -20.93 23.15 -12.54
CA TRP A 451 -20.39 22.62 -11.29
C TRP A 451 -19.49 23.62 -10.57
N ASP A 452 -18.57 24.27 -11.29
CA ASP A 452 -17.70 25.31 -10.72
C ASP A 452 -18.51 26.44 -10.08
N ASN A 453 -19.49 26.96 -10.81
CA ASN A 453 -20.42 27.97 -10.32
C ASN A 453 -21.20 27.49 -9.08
N THR A 454 -21.71 26.26 -9.11
CA THR A 454 -22.46 25.67 -7.98
C THR A 454 -21.58 25.50 -6.74
N LEU A 455 -20.32 25.10 -6.91
CA LEU A 455 -19.36 24.97 -5.81
C LEU A 455 -19.10 26.33 -5.15
N HIS A 456 -18.93 27.39 -5.94
CA HIS A 456 -18.78 28.75 -5.42
C HIS A 456 -20.01 29.22 -4.63
N THR A 457 -21.21 29.05 -5.17
CA THR A 457 -22.45 29.52 -4.51
C THR A 457 -22.84 28.71 -3.27
N THR A 458 -22.30 27.50 -3.11
CA THR A 458 -22.61 26.58 -2.01
C THR A 458 -21.55 26.54 -0.91
N GLY A 459 -20.56 27.44 -0.97
CA GLY A 459 -19.59 27.66 0.10
C GLY A 459 -18.30 26.86 -0.02
N PHE A 460 -17.93 26.45 -1.24
CA PHE A 460 -16.63 25.89 -1.60
C PHE A 460 -15.78 26.91 -2.38
N THR A 461 -14.53 26.56 -2.66
CA THR A 461 -13.55 27.38 -3.39
C THR A 461 -13.65 27.27 -4.92
N GLY A 462 -14.66 26.58 -5.46
CA GLY A 462 -14.79 26.28 -6.89
C GLY A 462 -14.14 24.95 -7.29
N ALA A 463 -14.14 24.64 -8.57
CA ALA A 463 -13.49 23.46 -9.15
C ALA A 463 -11.98 23.70 -9.24
N ASN A 464 -11.26 23.41 -8.14
CA ASN A 464 -9.82 23.64 -8.05
C ASN A 464 -9.03 22.76 -9.05
N SER A 465 -9.55 21.58 -9.36
CA SER A 465 -9.02 20.71 -10.41
C SER A 465 -10.14 19.85 -10.99
N ILE A 466 -10.06 19.57 -12.29
CA ILE A 466 -11.01 18.74 -13.02
C ILE A 466 -10.22 17.68 -13.77
N LEU A 467 -10.51 16.41 -13.51
CA LEU A 467 -9.84 15.27 -14.12
C LEU A 467 -10.84 14.51 -14.98
N TRP A 468 -10.57 14.43 -16.27
CA TRP A 468 -11.38 13.66 -17.21
C TRP A 468 -11.10 12.17 -17.07
N ASP A 469 -12.18 11.38 -17.02
CA ASP A 469 -12.15 9.92 -17.07
C ASP A 469 -11.35 9.41 -18.28
N MET A 470 -11.53 10.01 -19.46
CA MET A 470 -10.82 9.69 -20.69
C MET A 470 -10.10 10.90 -21.28
N PRO A 471 -8.89 10.73 -21.85
CA PRO A 471 -8.15 11.84 -22.46
C PRO A 471 -8.76 12.32 -23.78
N ASP A 472 -9.43 11.43 -24.51
CA ASP A 472 -10.11 11.75 -25.76
C ASP A 472 -11.46 12.41 -25.47
N PRO A 473 -11.70 13.66 -25.95
CA PRO A 473 -12.97 14.35 -25.74
C PRO A 473 -14.20 13.58 -26.23
N ALA A 474 -14.09 12.76 -27.29
CA ALA A 474 -15.23 11.97 -27.79
C ALA A 474 -15.57 10.76 -26.90
N SER A 475 -14.65 10.37 -26.02
CA SER A 475 -14.78 9.26 -25.07
C SER A 475 -14.93 9.73 -23.62
N HIS A 476 -14.88 11.04 -23.36
CA HIS A 476 -15.05 11.63 -22.04
C HIS A 476 -16.54 11.65 -21.64
N HIS A 477 -16.86 11.11 -20.47
CA HIS A 477 -18.25 11.02 -19.97
C HIS A 477 -18.44 11.70 -18.61
N GLY A 478 -17.49 11.55 -17.70
CA GLY A 478 -17.54 12.10 -16.36
C GLY A 478 -16.21 12.68 -15.90
N SER A 479 -16.29 13.56 -14.92
CA SER A 479 -15.15 14.30 -14.38
C SER A 479 -15.02 14.08 -12.87
N THR A 480 -13.80 13.87 -12.39
CA THR A 480 -13.48 14.00 -10.98
C THR A 480 -13.14 15.45 -10.70
N ILE A 481 -14.00 16.12 -9.96
CA ILE A 481 -13.90 17.53 -9.58
C ILE A 481 -13.41 17.62 -8.14
N ILE A 482 -12.29 18.29 -7.95
CA ILE A 482 -11.69 18.52 -6.63
C ILE A 482 -12.03 19.93 -6.18
N SER A 483 -12.55 20.06 -4.97
CA SER A 483 -12.86 21.34 -4.35
C SER A 483 -12.52 21.32 -2.87
N THR A 484 -12.39 22.50 -2.26
CA THR A 484 -12.04 22.64 -0.85
C THR A 484 -13.03 23.53 -0.12
N ALA A 485 -13.27 23.21 1.15
CA ALA A 485 -13.95 24.10 2.07
C ALA A 485 -13.03 25.29 2.37
N PRO A 486 -13.48 26.55 2.22
CA PRO A 486 -12.66 27.71 2.54
C PRO A 486 -12.26 27.70 4.01
N VAL A 487 -11.04 28.15 4.27
CA VAL A 487 -10.53 28.40 5.63
C VAL A 487 -10.70 29.90 5.89
N GLU A 488 -11.24 30.26 7.06
CA GLU A 488 -11.23 31.67 7.47
C GLU A 488 -9.79 32.10 7.77
N ASN A 489 -9.29 33.08 7.01
CA ASN A 489 -7.98 33.67 7.27
C ASN A 489 -8.03 34.50 8.55
N ARG A 490 -6.91 34.54 9.29
CA ARG A 490 -6.75 35.33 10.51
C ARG A 490 -7.12 36.79 10.28
N LYS A 491 -8.04 37.33 11.08
CA LYS A 491 -8.34 38.77 11.06
C LYS A 491 -7.21 39.51 11.79
N GLY A 492 -6.42 40.28 11.05
CA GLY A 492 -5.22 40.95 11.58
C GLY A 492 -4.01 40.01 11.60
N ALA A 493 -3.49 39.67 10.42
CA ALA A 493 -2.27 38.88 10.27
C ALA A 493 -1.12 39.51 11.07
N LEU A 494 -0.32 38.68 11.74
CA LEU A 494 0.84 39.14 12.49
C LEU A 494 1.88 39.73 11.51
N PRO A 495 2.59 40.80 11.89
CA PRO A 495 3.60 41.40 11.03
C PRO A 495 4.72 40.41 10.73
N ILE A 496 5.15 40.35 9.47
CA ILE A 496 6.19 39.44 8.97
C ILE A 496 7.50 40.20 8.78
N THR A 497 8.60 39.67 9.33
CA THR A 497 9.94 40.23 9.09
C THR A 497 10.73 39.35 8.14
N ILE A 498 11.20 39.91 7.02
CA ILE A 498 12.10 39.23 6.09
C ILE A 498 13.53 39.49 6.53
N ILE A 499 14.26 38.43 6.88
CA ILE A 499 15.67 38.46 7.20
C ILE A 499 16.47 38.09 5.95
N ALA A 500 17.26 39.04 5.47
CA ALA A 500 17.90 38.99 4.16
C ALA A 500 19.24 39.75 4.17
N ASP A 501 20.27 39.18 3.54
CA ASP A 501 21.54 39.87 3.30
C ASP A 501 21.40 40.78 2.08
N ALA A 502 21.80 42.06 2.21
CA ALA A 502 21.39 43.18 1.36
C ALA A 502 21.69 43.07 -0.15
N ASP A 503 22.72 42.32 -0.56
CA ASP A 503 23.18 42.33 -1.96
C ASP A 503 22.71 41.13 -2.82
N THR A 504 22.55 39.95 -2.23
CA THR A 504 22.33 38.69 -2.97
C THR A 504 20.92 38.12 -2.86
N SER A 505 20.18 38.50 -1.82
CA SER A 505 18.79 38.04 -1.60
C SER A 505 17.72 39.02 -2.14
N GLU A 506 18.15 40.19 -2.64
CA GLU A 506 17.28 41.30 -3.03
C GLU A 506 16.23 40.96 -4.11
N PRO A 507 16.51 40.13 -5.13
CA PRO A 507 15.49 39.72 -6.09
C PRO A 507 14.35 38.92 -5.45
N TYR A 508 14.63 38.14 -4.40
CA TYR A 508 13.65 37.32 -3.71
C TYR A 508 12.89 38.13 -2.66
N SER A 509 13.62 38.93 -1.86
CA SER A 509 13.05 39.81 -0.84
C SER A 509 12.06 40.80 -1.48
N ALA A 510 12.41 41.40 -2.62
CA ALA A 510 11.55 42.35 -3.33
C ALA A 510 10.23 41.72 -3.81
N ARG A 511 10.28 40.49 -4.34
CA ARG A 511 9.10 39.75 -4.79
C ARG A 511 8.22 39.32 -3.62
N LEU A 512 8.82 38.85 -2.52
CA LEU A 512 8.09 38.52 -1.30
C LEU A 512 7.39 39.75 -0.71
N ARG A 513 8.06 40.91 -0.66
CA ARG A 513 7.43 42.18 -0.26
C ARG A 513 6.20 42.51 -1.10
N SER A 514 6.30 42.37 -2.43
CA SER A 514 5.14 42.59 -3.33
C SER A 514 3.97 41.64 -3.03
N LEU A 515 4.25 40.35 -2.76
CA LEU A 515 3.21 39.39 -2.41
C LEU A 515 2.55 39.71 -1.06
N LEU A 516 3.35 40.10 -0.06
CA LEU A 516 2.85 40.51 1.27
C LEU A 516 1.98 41.79 1.19
N ILE A 517 2.39 42.78 0.38
CA ILE A 517 1.61 44.00 0.12
C ILE A 517 0.25 43.64 -0.50
N ASN A 518 0.25 42.79 -1.53
CA ASN A 518 -0.98 42.38 -2.21
C ASN A 518 -1.92 41.59 -1.30
N ALA A 519 -1.36 40.85 -0.34
CA ALA A 519 -2.13 40.12 0.68
C ALA A 519 -2.59 41.01 1.84
N GLY A 520 -2.20 42.29 1.88
CA GLY A 520 -2.52 43.22 2.97
C GLY A 520 -1.82 42.89 4.29
N ILE A 521 -0.66 42.23 4.24
CA ILE A 521 0.11 41.82 5.42
C ILE A 521 1.21 42.85 5.72
N GLU A 522 1.22 43.36 6.95
CA GLU A 522 2.28 44.25 7.44
C GLU A 522 3.63 43.52 7.42
N HIS A 523 4.66 44.17 6.90
CA HIS A 523 5.97 43.55 6.77
C HIS A 523 7.12 44.55 6.91
N ASN A 524 8.27 44.04 7.35
CA ASN A 524 9.53 44.77 7.43
C ASN A 524 10.68 43.92 6.89
N THR A 525 11.80 44.55 6.52
CA THR A 525 13.06 43.86 6.17
C THR A 525 14.11 44.22 7.20
N ALA A 526 14.90 43.23 7.63
CA ALA A 526 15.98 43.41 8.59
C ALA A 526 17.14 42.44 8.28
N SER A 527 18.31 42.72 8.83
CA SER A 527 19.42 41.76 8.87
C SER A 527 19.29 40.82 10.07
N LEU A 528 20.03 39.69 10.04
CA LEU A 528 19.95 38.69 11.11
C LEU A 528 20.36 39.25 12.49
N SER A 529 21.25 40.25 12.51
CA SER A 529 21.70 40.97 13.71
C SER A 529 20.68 41.97 14.27
N GLU A 530 19.66 42.34 13.50
CA GLU A 530 18.61 43.30 13.87
C GLU A 530 17.34 42.61 14.39
N TYR A 531 17.46 41.36 14.85
CA TYR A 531 16.37 40.58 15.41
C TYR A 531 15.62 41.34 16.53
N ASP A 532 14.28 41.44 16.39
CA ASP A 532 13.40 42.03 17.40
C ASP A 532 12.38 41.00 17.92
N PRO A 533 12.48 40.52 19.18
CA PRO A 533 11.61 39.47 19.72
C PRO A 533 10.12 39.86 19.82
N ARG A 534 9.75 41.12 19.56
CA ARG A 534 8.35 41.55 19.48
C ARG A 534 7.68 41.10 18.18
N ASN A 535 8.46 40.83 17.13
CA ASN A 535 7.96 40.26 15.89
C ASN A 535 7.67 38.77 16.07
N ARG A 536 6.54 38.31 15.51
CA ARG A 536 6.05 36.95 15.76
C ARG A 536 6.31 35.97 14.61
N ILE A 537 6.62 36.45 13.41
CA ILE A 537 6.88 35.62 12.23
C ILE A 537 8.09 36.17 11.47
N TYR A 538 9.04 35.30 11.15
CA TYR A 538 10.24 35.63 10.37
C TYR A 538 10.35 34.73 9.14
N ILE A 539 10.78 35.32 8.03
CA ILE A 539 11.21 34.59 6.83
C ILE A 539 12.73 34.80 6.72
N VAL A 540 13.52 33.75 6.92
CA VAL A 540 14.99 33.84 6.89
C VAL A 540 15.52 33.31 5.58
N LEU A 541 16.19 34.17 4.81
CA LEU A 541 16.71 33.88 3.48
C LEU A 541 18.24 33.81 3.41
N CYS A 542 18.94 33.93 4.56
CA CYS A 542 20.40 33.98 4.62
C CYS A 542 21.07 32.72 4.04
N GLU A 543 20.44 31.56 4.19
CA GLU A 543 20.99 30.28 3.71
C GLU A 543 20.92 30.15 2.16
N LEU A 544 20.12 30.99 1.47
CA LEU A 544 20.15 31.07 0.01
C LEU A 544 21.43 31.70 -0.55
N THR A 545 22.17 32.44 0.29
CA THR A 545 23.34 33.23 -0.13
C THR A 545 24.63 32.70 0.47
N ARG A 546 24.62 32.26 1.74
CA ARG A 546 25.77 31.68 2.43
C ARG A 546 25.36 30.65 3.50
N PRO A 547 26.16 29.58 3.71
CA PRO A 547 25.98 28.67 4.85
C PRO A 547 26.18 29.39 6.19
N THR A 548 25.09 29.86 6.79
CA THR A 548 25.16 30.75 7.97
C THR A 548 25.63 29.98 9.21
N LEU A 549 25.29 28.69 9.28
CA LEU A 549 25.66 27.80 10.37
C LEU A 549 27.06 27.18 10.29
N ARG A 550 27.73 27.20 9.13
CA ARG A 550 29.05 26.56 8.99
C ARG A 550 30.12 27.28 9.82
N ASN A 551 30.11 28.61 9.77
CA ASN A 551 31.04 29.49 10.48
C ASN A 551 30.28 30.76 10.93
N PRO A 552 29.40 30.67 11.94
CA PRO A 552 28.62 31.82 12.36
C PRO A 552 29.53 32.89 12.96
N SER A 553 29.32 34.16 12.59
CA SER A 553 29.89 35.27 13.36
C SER A 553 29.33 35.25 14.79
N PRO A 554 29.98 35.88 15.79
CA PRO A 554 29.41 35.93 17.15
C PRO A 554 27.99 36.53 17.20
N SER A 555 27.70 37.50 16.33
CA SER A 555 26.35 38.06 16.14
C SER A 555 25.40 37.08 15.46
N ASP A 556 25.86 36.34 14.43
CA ASP A 556 25.04 35.30 13.80
C ASP A 556 24.73 34.19 14.82
N TYR A 557 25.70 33.77 15.64
CA TYR A 557 25.51 32.70 16.62
C TYR A 557 24.48 33.06 17.70
N GLU A 558 24.46 34.31 18.18
CA GLU A 558 23.44 34.78 19.11
C GLU A 558 22.05 34.90 18.47
N ALA A 559 21.96 35.28 17.20
CA ALA A 559 20.71 35.36 16.46
C ALA A 559 20.17 33.98 16.04
N VAL A 560 21.05 33.06 15.65
CA VAL A 560 20.76 31.69 15.19
C VAL A 560 20.33 30.77 16.34
N LYS A 561 20.47 31.20 17.60
CA LYS A 561 19.82 30.52 18.75
C LYS A 561 18.31 30.29 18.54
N ARG A 562 17.65 30.88 17.51
CA ARG A 562 16.20 30.73 17.27
C ARG A 562 15.66 30.65 15.83
N VAL A 563 16.43 30.72 14.72
CA VAL A 563 15.84 30.59 13.36
C VAL A 563 16.86 30.17 12.30
N THR A 564 16.54 29.20 11.41
CA THR A 564 17.24 28.96 10.12
C THR A 564 16.42 28.03 9.15
N GLU A 565 16.66 28.09 7.82
CA GLU A 565 16.17 27.22 6.69
C GLU A 565 17.20 26.20 6.12
N GLY A 566 16.89 24.94 5.74
CA GLY A 566 17.92 23.92 5.36
C GLY A 566 17.71 23.04 4.11
N ALA A 567 18.68 22.16 3.81
CA ALA A 567 18.81 21.38 2.54
C ALA A 567 18.67 19.83 2.68
N LEU A 568 17.48 19.28 2.45
CA LEU A 568 17.04 17.93 2.88
C LEU A 568 17.23 16.77 1.88
N VAL A 569 17.24 17.00 0.55
CA VAL A 569 17.25 15.92 -0.45
C VAL A 569 18.32 16.14 -1.51
N GLU A 570 19.21 15.16 -1.74
CA GLU A 570 20.27 15.23 -2.77
C GLU A 570 21.03 16.57 -2.77
N SER A 571 21.61 16.88 -1.59
CA SER A 571 22.27 18.15 -1.33
C SER A 571 23.52 18.34 -2.20
N SER A 572 23.53 19.40 -3.00
CA SER A 572 24.73 19.89 -3.71
C SER A 572 25.75 20.54 -2.75
N ASN A 573 25.32 20.98 -1.56
CA ASN A 573 26.18 21.57 -0.52
C ASN A 573 25.72 21.19 0.90
N PRO A 574 26.39 20.24 1.57
CA PRO A 574 25.95 19.70 2.87
C PRO A 574 25.95 20.74 4.01
N ASP A 575 26.71 21.83 3.89
CA ASP A 575 26.74 22.87 4.91
C ASP A 575 25.41 23.62 5.05
N LEU A 576 24.62 23.67 3.97
CA LEU A 576 23.29 24.27 3.94
C LEU A 576 22.24 23.38 4.64
N ASN A 577 22.59 22.16 5.07
CA ASN A 577 21.66 21.25 5.73
C ASN A 577 21.74 21.28 7.27
N LEU A 578 22.76 21.92 7.85
CA LEU A 578 22.97 21.96 9.32
C LEU A 578 21.74 22.46 10.08
N VAL A 579 21.02 23.35 9.43
CA VAL A 579 19.86 24.04 9.92
C VAL A 579 18.63 23.15 9.97
N THR A 580 18.46 22.21 9.04
CA THR A 580 17.37 21.24 9.12
C THR A 580 17.47 20.46 10.42
N GLY A 581 18.69 20.00 10.75
CA GLY A 581 18.98 19.29 12.00
C GLY A 581 18.73 20.18 13.23
N LEU A 582 19.15 21.45 13.17
CA LEU A 582 18.87 22.42 14.22
C LEU A 582 17.37 22.67 14.41
N ALA A 583 16.62 22.86 13.32
CA ALA A 583 15.18 23.09 13.34
C ALA A 583 14.44 21.89 13.92
N ARG A 584 14.81 20.65 13.54
CA ARG A 584 14.28 19.42 14.16
C ARG A 584 14.53 19.39 15.67
N THR A 585 15.74 19.72 16.08
CA THR A 585 16.13 19.76 17.50
C THR A 585 15.32 20.80 18.27
N ILE A 586 15.19 22.02 17.74
CA ILE A 586 14.41 23.10 18.36
C ILE A 586 12.92 22.72 18.46
N ARG A 587 12.34 22.12 17.42
CA ARG A 587 10.94 21.65 17.44
C ARG A 587 10.69 20.69 18.61
N VAL A 588 11.63 19.77 18.86
CA VAL A 588 11.54 18.81 19.97
C VAL A 588 11.80 19.46 21.33
N GLU A 589 12.82 20.32 21.45
CA GLU A 589 13.21 20.92 22.72
C GLU A 589 12.26 22.00 23.22
N LYS A 590 11.70 22.81 22.31
CA LYS A 590 10.96 24.02 22.67
C LYS A 590 9.45 23.94 22.48
N GLY A 591 8.92 22.90 21.83
CA GLY A 591 7.48 22.55 21.71
C GLY A 591 6.54 23.60 21.11
N ASP A 592 6.56 24.81 21.66
CA ASP A 592 5.73 25.97 21.34
C ASP A 592 6.30 26.85 20.22
N THR A 593 7.54 26.60 19.78
CA THR A 593 8.17 27.37 18.68
C THR A 593 7.96 26.67 17.34
N MET A 594 7.10 27.25 16.50
CA MET A 594 6.84 26.74 15.15
C MET A 594 7.92 27.21 14.17
N ILE A 595 8.74 26.27 13.69
CA ILE A 595 9.79 26.52 12.68
C ILE A 595 9.51 25.62 11.49
N ALA A 596 9.22 26.22 10.33
CA ALA A 596 9.09 25.52 9.06
C ALA A 596 10.37 25.71 8.22
N THR A 597 10.82 24.65 7.54
CA THR A 597 11.97 24.69 6.63
C THR A 597 11.52 24.36 5.21
N LEU A 598 12.00 25.10 4.22
CA LEU A 598 11.74 24.84 2.79
C LEU A 598 13.08 24.71 2.05
N ASP A 599 13.35 23.54 1.51
CA ASP A 599 14.55 23.28 0.71
C ASP A 599 14.26 23.49 -0.79
N LEU A 600 14.82 24.51 -1.42
CA LEU A 600 14.56 24.84 -2.83
C LEU A 600 15.47 24.07 -3.81
N ASP A 601 14.96 23.74 -5.00
CA ASP A 601 15.73 22.98 -5.99
C ASP A 601 16.97 23.76 -6.47
N ALA A 602 18.15 23.23 -6.16
CA ALA A 602 19.42 23.79 -6.58
C ALA A 602 19.86 23.32 -7.98
N GLN A 603 19.39 22.15 -8.43
CA GLN A 603 19.77 21.57 -9.72
C GLN A 603 18.94 22.19 -10.85
N ASN A 604 17.63 22.38 -10.62
CA ASN A 604 16.71 22.98 -11.57
C ASN A 604 16.04 24.22 -10.96
N PRO A 605 16.78 25.33 -10.76
CA PRO A 605 16.29 26.48 -10.03
C PRO A 605 15.13 27.18 -10.75
N LEU A 606 14.00 27.32 -10.06
CA LEU A 606 12.90 28.17 -10.49
C LEU A 606 13.30 29.66 -10.58
N SER A 607 12.53 30.44 -11.34
CA SER A 607 12.66 31.90 -11.35
C SER A 607 12.48 32.51 -9.95
N ALA A 608 13.10 33.67 -9.70
CA ALA A 608 12.98 34.36 -8.41
C ALA A 608 11.52 34.64 -8.01
N THR A 609 10.66 34.97 -8.98
CA THR A 609 9.23 35.16 -8.76
C THR A 609 8.55 33.86 -8.33
N ALA A 610 8.82 32.74 -9.02
CA ALA A 610 8.22 31.45 -8.69
C ALA A 610 8.67 30.95 -7.31
N ARG A 611 9.95 31.11 -6.95
CA ARG A 611 10.47 30.81 -5.61
C ARG A 611 9.79 31.65 -4.53
N ALA A 612 9.67 32.96 -4.74
CA ALA A 612 8.96 33.85 -3.81
C ALA A 612 7.50 33.42 -3.60
N VAL A 613 6.81 32.98 -4.64
CA VAL A 613 5.44 32.42 -4.53
C VAL A 613 5.41 31.15 -3.68
N LYS A 614 6.38 30.23 -3.84
CA LYS A 614 6.46 29.01 -3.02
C LYS A 614 6.73 29.34 -1.55
N ILE A 615 7.71 30.20 -1.27
CA ILE A 615 8.04 30.66 0.09
C ILE A 615 6.79 31.32 0.72
N PHE A 616 6.15 32.25 0.01
CA PHE A 616 4.94 32.90 0.48
C PHE A 616 3.82 31.89 0.79
N SER A 617 3.61 30.91 -0.10
CA SER A 617 2.58 29.88 0.09
C SER A 617 2.83 29.02 1.33
N VAL A 618 4.08 28.61 1.57
CA VAL A 618 4.47 27.88 2.79
C VAL A 618 4.22 28.73 4.03
N VAL A 619 4.55 30.02 3.99
CA VAL A 619 4.31 30.93 5.12
C VAL A 619 2.81 31.08 5.42
N ILE A 620 1.98 31.27 4.40
CA ILE A 620 0.53 31.41 4.59
C ILE A 620 -0.11 30.12 5.12
N ILE A 621 0.29 28.95 4.59
CA ILE A 621 -0.26 27.66 5.03
C ILE A 621 0.03 27.38 6.51
N ASN A 622 1.25 27.69 6.96
CA ASN A 622 1.68 27.41 8.33
C ASN A 622 1.26 28.49 9.32
N PHE A 623 1.42 29.77 8.96
CA PHE A 623 1.30 30.89 9.90
C PHE A 623 0.08 31.79 9.65
N GLY A 624 -0.69 31.56 8.58
CA GLY A 624 -1.82 32.41 8.18
C GLY A 624 -3.16 32.10 8.86
N LYS A 625 -3.29 30.94 9.53
CA LYS A 625 -4.54 30.52 10.19
C LYS A 625 -4.55 30.88 11.68
N GLU A 626 -5.73 31.11 12.26
CA GLU A 626 -5.90 31.26 13.71
C GLU A 626 -5.77 29.90 14.41
N ASN A 627 -4.95 29.82 15.46
CA ASN A 627 -4.76 28.63 16.30
C ASN A 627 -4.21 27.37 15.62
N SER A 628 -3.40 27.47 14.55
CA SER A 628 -2.62 26.32 14.06
C SER A 628 -1.67 25.85 15.17
N ALA A 629 -1.97 24.70 15.78
CA ALA A 629 -0.97 24.00 16.58
C ALA A 629 0.12 23.45 15.64
N ALA A 630 1.35 23.33 16.13
CA ALA A 630 2.45 22.71 15.37
C ALA A 630 2.13 21.25 14.94
N THR A 631 1.18 20.60 15.60
CA THR A 631 0.68 19.26 15.27
C THR A 631 -0.20 19.21 14.03
N ASP A 632 -0.73 20.36 13.58
CA ASP A 632 -1.76 20.42 12.55
C ASP A 632 -1.23 20.89 11.18
N VAL A 633 0.09 21.12 11.09
CA VAL A 633 0.75 21.68 9.91
C VAL A 633 2.08 20.99 9.61
N GLU A 634 2.46 20.95 8.34
CA GLU A 634 3.75 20.41 7.91
C GLU A 634 4.86 21.42 8.18
N LEU A 635 5.99 20.99 8.75
CA LEU A 635 7.09 21.88 9.13
C LEU A 635 8.39 21.61 8.36
N GLU A 636 8.38 20.63 7.47
CA GLU A 636 9.50 20.31 6.59
C GLU A 636 8.99 20.16 5.16
N TYR A 637 9.56 20.95 4.27
CA TYR A 637 9.21 20.98 2.85
C TYR A 637 10.47 20.91 2.01
N VAL A 638 10.35 20.30 0.84
CA VAL A 638 11.32 20.44 -0.26
C VAL A 638 10.56 20.87 -1.51
N GLU A 639 11.19 21.66 -2.36
CA GLU A 639 10.71 21.97 -3.70
C GLU A 639 11.65 21.31 -4.71
N ARG A 640 11.11 20.47 -5.59
CA ARG A 640 11.85 19.84 -6.69
C ARG A 640 11.05 19.99 -7.98
N ASN A 641 11.70 20.45 -9.04
CA ASN A 641 11.09 20.68 -10.35
C ASN A 641 9.73 21.44 -10.30
N GLY A 642 9.60 22.47 -9.46
CA GLY A 642 8.38 23.26 -9.31
C GLY A 642 7.35 22.70 -8.33
N THR A 643 7.56 21.49 -7.81
CA THR A 643 6.61 20.78 -6.95
C THR A 643 7.09 20.78 -5.50
N VAL A 644 6.22 21.24 -4.60
CA VAL A 644 6.50 21.21 -3.16
C VAL A 644 6.11 19.84 -2.63
N MET A 645 7.02 19.19 -1.92
CA MET A 645 6.88 17.86 -1.36
C MET A 645 7.10 17.88 0.15
N ILE A 646 6.51 16.90 0.83
CA ILE A 646 6.56 16.70 2.28
C ILE A 646 7.12 15.31 2.60
N PRO A 647 7.86 15.15 3.71
CA PRO A 647 8.50 13.88 4.05
C PRO A 647 7.55 12.97 4.84
N ARG A 648 7.62 11.67 4.58
CA ARG A 648 7.02 10.63 5.42
C ARG A 648 8.02 9.54 5.73
N ILE A 649 8.05 9.14 6.99
CA ILE A 649 8.84 8.01 7.45
C ILE A 649 7.99 6.77 7.18
N ILE A 650 8.39 5.99 6.18
CA ILE A 650 7.73 4.75 5.78
C ILE A 650 8.64 3.56 6.06
N LYS A 651 8.06 2.37 6.21
CA LYS A 651 8.85 1.14 6.38
C LYS A 651 9.66 0.83 5.13
N ASP A 652 10.91 0.43 5.30
CA ASP A 652 11.73 -0.08 4.18
C ASP A 652 11.60 -1.61 4.12
N GLN A 653 10.52 -2.07 3.47
CA GLN A 653 10.23 -3.50 3.32
C GLN A 653 11.35 -4.26 2.62
N ARG A 654 12.07 -3.60 1.71
CA ARG A 654 13.15 -4.23 0.97
C ARG A 654 14.34 -4.48 1.88
N LEU A 655 14.69 -3.51 2.72
CA LEU A 655 15.77 -3.67 3.70
C LEU A 655 15.38 -4.63 4.82
N ASP A 656 14.14 -4.55 5.34
CA ASP A 656 13.58 -5.51 6.29
C ASP A 656 13.72 -6.94 5.70
N SER A 657 13.20 -7.18 4.49
CA SER A 657 13.29 -8.48 3.82
C SER A 657 14.73 -8.94 3.60
N SER A 658 15.62 -8.03 3.19
CA SER A 658 17.03 -8.35 2.94
C SER A 658 17.76 -8.75 4.23
N VAL A 659 17.49 -8.06 5.34
CA VAL A 659 18.07 -8.38 6.64
C VAL A 659 17.48 -9.65 7.20
N LEU A 660 16.17 -9.87 7.08
CA LEU A 660 15.51 -11.12 7.47
C LEU A 660 16.08 -12.32 6.72
N LEU A 661 16.30 -12.19 5.40
CA LEU A 661 16.95 -13.21 4.58
C LEU A 661 18.39 -13.45 5.01
N ALA A 662 19.19 -12.39 5.19
CA ALA A 662 20.60 -12.48 5.58
C ALA A 662 20.81 -13.05 6.99
N THR A 663 19.85 -12.84 7.90
CA THR A 663 19.88 -13.35 9.28
C THR A 663 19.20 -14.70 9.44
N GLY A 664 18.64 -15.28 8.37
CA GLY A 664 17.94 -16.58 8.40
C GLY A 664 16.58 -16.56 9.12
N SER A 665 16.03 -15.36 9.36
CA SER A 665 14.78 -15.12 10.10
C SER A 665 13.57 -14.84 9.20
N ALA A 666 13.74 -14.92 7.88
CA ALA A 666 12.65 -14.73 6.93
C ALA A 666 11.54 -15.78 7.08
N ALA A 667 10.29 -15.36 6.83
CA ALA A 667 9.14 -16.24 6.77
C ALA A 667 9.30 -17.28 5.66
N LEU A 668 8.69 -18.45 5.87
CA LEU A 668 8.63 -19.48 4.84
C LEU A 668 7.61 -19.07 3.78
N GLU A 669 7.99 -19.19 2.52
CA GLU A 669 7.09 -18.97 1.39
C GLU A 669 6.94 -20.27 0.59
N LEU A 670 5.71 -20.56 0.17
CA LEU A 670 5.46 -21.62 -0.78
C LEU A 670 6.02 -21.22 -2.15
N GLN A 671 6.95 -22.03 -2.65
CA GLN A 671 7.65 -21.79 -3.91
C GLN A 671 7.67 -23.09 -4.73
N PRO A 672 7.78 -23.02 -6.07
CA PRO A 672 7.96 -24.21 -6.88
C PRO A 672 9.19 -25.02 -6.46
N TYR A 673 9.05 -26.34 -6.32
CA TYR A 673 10.15 -27.22 -5.88
C TYR A 673 11.30 -27.33 -6.89
N CYS A 674 10.97 -27.28 -8.19
CA CYS A 674 11.97 -27.23 -9.26
C CYS A 674 12.14 -25.78 -9.73
N GLN A 675 13.37 -25.27 -9.67
CA GLN A 675 13.73 -23.90 -10.06
C GLN A 675 15.00 -23.96 -10.92
N ASP A 676 15.01 -23.27 -12.06
CA ASP A 676 16.12 -23.37 -13.02
C ASP A 676 17.45 -22.80 -12.48
N SER A 677 17.36 -21.74 -11.66
CA SER A 677 18.52 -21.02 -11.14
C SER A 677 18.93 -21.44 -9.73
N ARG A 678 18.10 -22.20 -9.00
CA ARG A 678 18.29 -22.49 -7.58
C ARG A 678 17.97 -23.95 -7.24
N PRO A 679 19.00 -24.82 -7.15
CA PRO A 679 18.85 -26.15 -6.58
C PRO A 679 18.39 -26.05 -5.12
N LEU A 680 17.54 -26.98 -4.68
CA LEU A 680 16.95 -26.98 -3.34
C LEU A 680 17.26 -28.29 -2.61
N ARG A 681 17.53 -28.19 -1.31
CA ARG A 681 17.65 -29.32 -0.38
C ARG A 681 16.76 -29.14 0.84
N ALA A 682 16.29 -30.25 1.40
CA ALA A 682 15.62 -30.27 2.69
C ALA A 682 16.64 -30.01 3.82
N GLU A 683 16.22 -29.21 4.78
CA GLU A 683 16.94 -28.89 6.00
C GLU A 683 15.96 -28.90 7.18
N ILE A 684 16.40 -29.43 8.32
CA ILE A 684 15.67 -29.28 9.58
C ILE A 684 16.20 -28.04 10.27
N ARG A 685 15.37 -27.01 10.44
CA ARG A 685 15.78 -25.80 11.15
C ARG A 685 15.99 -26.07 12.65
N THR A 686 15.12 -26.88 13.26
CA THR A 686 15.12 -27.17 14.70
C THR A 686 15.02 -28.68 14.93
N PRO A 687 16.16 -29.36 15.20
CA PRO A 687 16.16 -30.80 15.48
C PRO A 687 15.19 -31.17 16.61
N GLY A 688 14.39 -32.22 16.41
CA GLY A 688 13.31 -32.62 17.32
C GLY A 688 11.92 -32.08 16.97
N LEU A 689 11.84 -31.04 16.13
CA LEU A 689 10.57 -30.48 15.64
C LEU A 689 10.44 -30.76 14.13
N LEU A 690 9.64 -31.75 13.76
CA LEU A 690 9.48 -32.17 12.36
C LEU A 690 8.86 -31.08 11.47
N ASP A 691 8.00 -30.24 12.03
CA ASP A 691 7.40 -29.10 11.31
C ASP A 691 8.42 -28.01 10.95
N SER A 692 9.65 -28.12 11.45
CA SER A 692 10.75 -27.21 11.10
C SER A 692 11.53 -27.63 9.84
N ILE A 693 11.12 -28.73 9.18
CA ILE A 693 11.68 -29.16 7.90
C ILE A 693 11.27 -28.16 6.81
N ARG A 694 12.26 -27.62 6.10
CA ARG A 694 12.06 -26.64 5.03
C ARG A 694 13.03 -26.90 3.87
N PHE A 695 12.72 -26.34 2.70
CA PHE A 695 13.65 -26.34 1.56
C PHE A 695 14.49 -25.07 1.55
N VAL A 696 15.81 -25.24 1.42
CA VAL A 696 16.80 -24.15 1.31
C VAL A 696 17.62 -24.32 0.04
N ALA A 697 18.30 -23.25 -0.39
CA ALA A 697 19.22 -23.32 -1.52
C ALA A 697 20.33 -24.35 -1.26
N ASP A 698 20.64 -25.15 -2.28
CA ASP A 698 21.67 -26.18 -2.21
C ASP A 698 22.96 -25.72 -2.91
N ASP A 699 23.79 -25.02 -2.14
CA ASP A 699 25.09 -24.49 -2.60
C ASP A 699 26.12 -25.59 -2.88
N ARG A 700 25.88 -26.84 -2.48
CA ARG A 700 26.78 -27.99 -2.73
C ARG A 700 26.92 -28.31 -4.22
N ILE A 701 25.95 -27.84 -5.01
CA ILE A 701 25.84 -28.08 -6.45
C ILE A 701 26.34 -26.85 -7.24
N SER A 702 26.87 -25.83 -6.57
CA SER A 702 27.48 -24.67 -7.23
C SER A 702 28.82 -25.04 -7.91
N GLY A 703 29.20 -24.29 -8.95
CA GLY A 703 30.45 -24.51 -9.71
C GLY A 703 30.36 -25.52 -10.85
N GLU A 704 31.49 -25.86 -11.48
CA GLU A 704 31.56 -26.83 -12.58
C GLU A 704 31.39 -28.27 -12.08
N LEU A 705 30.83 -29.14 -12.93
CA LEU A 705 30.67 -30.57 -12.62
C LEU A 705 32.04 -31.27 -12.67
N PRO A 706 32.49 -31.98 -11.61
CA PRO A 706 33.76 -32.69 -11.65
C PRO A 706 33.83 -33.75 -12.76
N ASP A 707 35.02 -33.95 -13.32
CA ASP A 707 35.21 -34.79 -14.52
C ASP A 707 34.71 -36.24 -14.38
N ASN A 708 34.72 -36.81 -13.16
CA ASN A 708 34.29 -38.19 -12.85
C ASN A 708 32.90 -38.28 -12.20
N CYS A 709 32.10 -37.22 -12.27
CA CYS A 709 30.79 -37.17 -11.63
C CYS A 709 29.67 -36.97 -12.64
N VAL A 710 28.46 -37.37 -12.24
CA VAL A 710 27.22 -37.08 -12.96
C VAL A 710 26.36 -36.14 -12.12
N LYS A 711 25.62 -35.25 -12.79
CA LYS A 711 24.54 -34.47 -12.19
C LYS A 711 23.24 -35.21 -12.45
N VAL A 712 22.46 -35.43 -11.41
CA VAL A 712 21.21 -36.21 -11.49
C VAL A 712 20.07 -35.35 -10.97
N GLN A 713 18.99 -35.27 -11.76
CA GLN A 713 17.72 -34.73 -11.30
C GLN A 713 17.02 -35.81 -10.48
N VAL A 714 16.91 -35.58 -9.17
CA VAL A 714 16.28 -36.53 -8.24
C VAL A 714 14.79 -36.61 -8.53
N LYS A 715 14.27 -37.83 -8.64
CA LYS A 715 12.84 -38.09 -8.78
C LYS A 715 12.24 -38.56 -7.46
N GLU A 716 12.90 -39.53 -6.82
CA GLU A 716 12.45 -40.11 -5.56
C GLU A 716 13.66 -40.35 -4.64
N SER A 717 13.43 -40.27 -3.32
CA SER A 717 14.44 -40.54 -2.29
C SER A 717 13.89 -41.48 -1.22
N GLY A 718 14.71 -42.44 -0.80
CA GLY A 718 14.35 -43.38 0.26
C GLY A 718 14.57 -42.79 1.66
N ILE A 719 13.57 -42.87 2.53
CA ILE A 719 13.67 -42.44 3.92
C ILE A 719 14.07 -43.63 4.79
N ASN A 720 15.17 -43.50 5.53
CA ASN A 720 15.68 -44.55 6.40
C ASN A 720 15.57 -44.19 7.90
N PHE A 721 15.73 -45.20 8.76
CA PHE A 721 15.67 -45.02 10.22
C PHE A 721 16.67 -43.97 10.71
N ARG A 722 17.86 -43.90 10.09
CA ARG A 722 18.87 -42.87 10.36
C ARG A 722 18.30 -41.46 10.15
N ASP A 723 17.58 -41.21 9.06
CA ASP A 723 17.05 -39.89 8.73
C ASP A 723 16.03 -39.42 9.76
N ILE A 724 15.18 -40.34 10.23
CA ILE A 724 14.19 -40.09 11.29
C ILE A 724 14.89 -39.75 12.60
N MET A 725 15.90 -40.54 13.00
CA MET A 725 16.66 -40.30 14.24
C MET A 725 17.41 -38.96 14.20
N THR A 726 17.95 -38.58 13.03
CA THR A 726 18.54 -37.25 12.82
C THR A 726 17.47 -36.16 12.93
N ALA A 727 16.31 -36.34 12.30
CA ALA A 727 15.21 -35.38 12.33
C ALA A 727 14.65 -35.15 13.74
N LEU A 728 14.57 -36.21 14.54
CA LEU A 728 14.15 -36.16 15.94
C LEU A 728 15.26 -35.63 16.87
N GLY A 729 16.45 -35.29 16.36
CA GLY A 729 17.56 -34.77 17.15
C GLY A 729 18.25 -35.79 18.05
N GLN A 730 17.99 -37.09 17.85
CA GLN A 730 18.54 -38.17 18.67
C GLN A 730 19.96 -38.56 18.24
N ILE A 731 20.32 -38.33 16.97
CA ILE A 731 21.67 -38.53 16.45
C ILE A 731 22.08 -37.32 15.59
N SER A 732 23.38 -36.99 15.58
CA SER A 732 23.90 -35.80 14.89
C SER A 732 24.57 -36.15 13.54
N ILE A 733 23.83 -36.79 12.63
CA ILE A 733 24.36 -37.20 11.32
C ILE A 733 23.66 -36.46 10.18
N TYR A 734 24.35 -35.47 9.62
CA TYR A 734 23.89 -34.62 8.52
C TYR A 734 24.81 -34.77 7.30
N PRO A 735 24.33 -34.40 6.09
CA PRO A 735 22.97 -33.99 5.71
C PRO A 735 21.95 -35.16 5.67
N LEU A 736 20.66 -34.84 5.47
CA LEU A 736 19.57 -35.82 5.39
C LEU A 736 19.55 -36.58 4.06
N GLY A 737 19.09 -37.82 4.13
CA GLY A 737 18.98 -38.73 3.00
C GLY A 737 20.29 -39.44 2.73
N TYR A 738 20.21 -40.65 2.20
CA TYR A 738 21.37 -41.44 1.82
C TYR A 738 21.21 -42.19 0.50
N GLU A 739 19.96 -42.39 0.05
CA GLU A 739 19.63 -43.08 -1.20
C GLU A 739 18.59 -42.30 -2.00
N CYS A 740 18.77 -42.27 -3.32
CA CYS A 740 17.77 -41.73 -4.23
C CYS A 740 17.87 -42.37 -5.61
N CYS A 741 16.88 -42.09 -6.45
CA CYS A 741 16.94 -42.41 -7.86
C CYS A 741 16.48 -41.21 -8.70
N GLY A 742 16.92 -41.18 -9.95
CA GLY A 742 16.59 -40.08 -10.83
C GLY A 742 17.18 -40.23 -12.21
N VAL A 743 17.24 -39.10 -12.91
CA VAL A 743 17.63 -39.03 -14.31
C VAL A 743 18.92 -38.22 -14.47
N VAL A 744 19.89 -38.74 -15.20
CA VAL A 744 21.15 -38.04 -15.48
C VAL A 744 20.88 -36.80 -16.33
N SER A 745 21.21 -35.62 -15.79
CA SER A 745 21.00 -34.32 -16.43
C SER A 745 22.29 -33.67 -16.95
N ALA A 746 23.46 -34.08 -16.45
CA ALA A 746 24.77 -33.69 -16.97
C ALA A 746 25.83 -34.75 -16.64
N ILE A 747 26.86 -34.86 -17.47
CA ILE A 747 27.97 -35.81 -17.31
C ILE A 747 29.31 -35.08 -17.29
N GLY A 748 30.22 -35.52 -16.42
CA GLY A 748 31.60 -35.05 -16.36
C GLY A 748 32.43 -35.56 -17.54
N LYS A 749 33.54 -34.90 -17.82
CA LYS A 749 34.39 -35.14 -19.00
C LYS A 749 34.90 -36.58 -19.15
N PHE A 750 35.10 -37.30 -18.06
CA PHE A 750 35.65 -38.66 -18.04
C PHE A 750 34.60 -39.74 -17.78
N VAL A 751 33.31 -39.39 -17.74
CA VAL A 751 32.22 -40.36 -17.64
C VAL A 751 31.98 -40.99 -19.01
N GLN A 752 32.17 -42.31 -19.14
CA GLN A 752 31.95 -43.05 -20.39
C GLN A 752 30.76 -44.01 -20.34
N ASP A 753 30.42 -44.50 -19.14
CA ASP A 753 29.46 -45.59 -18.95
C ASP A 753 28.01 -45.11 -18.72
N LEU A 754 27.78 -43.80 -18.68
CA LEU A 754 26.47 -43.17 -18.46
C LEU A 754 26.22 -42.05 -19.47
N ARG A 755 24.94 -41.82 -19.80
CA ARG A 755 24.48 -40.84 -20.79
C ARG A 755 23.40 -39.93 -20.22
N LEU A 756 23.18 -38.80 -20.89
CA LEU A 756 22.07 -37.90 -20.57
C LEU A 756 20.74 -38.63 -20.76
N GLY A 757 19.84 -38.53 -19.78
CA GLY A 757 18.55 -39.21 -19.78
C GLY A 757 18.56 -40.59 -19.14
N ASP A 758 19.72 -41.15 -18.81
CA ASP A 758 19.79 -42.47 -18.15
C ASP A 758 19.10 -42.43 -16.78
N HIS A 759 18.32 -43.46 -16.51
CA HIS A 759 17.73 -43.70 -15.20
C HIS A 759 18.78 -44.37 -14.30
N ILE A 760 19.00 -43.82 -13.12
CA ILE A 760 20.00 -44.33 -12.18
C ILE A 760 19.45 -44.41 -10.76
N ILE A 761 20.14 -45.21 -9.96
CA ILE A 761 20.04 -45.26 -8.51
C ILE A 761 21.36 -44.77 -7.91
N ALA A 762 21.31 -44.05 -6.80
CA ALA A 762 22.49 -43.44 -6.19
C ALA A 762 22.51 -43.61 -4.66
N THR A 763 23.68 -43.87 -4.11
CA THR A 763 23.94 -43.75 -2.66
C THR A 763 24.90 -42.59 -2.40
N VAL A 764 24.41 -41.52 -1.78
CA VAL A 764 25.13 -40.26 -1.69
C VAL A 764 25.37 -39.89 -0.23
N LYS A 765 26.63 -39.82 0.18
CA LYS A 765 27.01 -39.45 1.55
C LYS A 765 26.69 -38.00 1.87
N ASP A 766 26.73 -37.14 0.85
CA ASP A 766 26.43 -35.73 0.95
C ASP A 766 24.92 -35.45 0.90
N GLY A 767 24.04 -36.43 1.14
CA GLY A 767 22.60 -36.22 1.34
C GLY A 767 21.80 -36.01 0.05
N CYS A 768 20.66 -36.69 -0.04
CA CYS A 768 19.86 -36.78 -1.27
C CYS A 768 18.44 -36.25 -1.17
N PHE A 769 18.00 -35.73 -0.01
CA PHE A 769 16.69 -35.07 0.10
C PHE A 769 16.76 -33.68 -0.52
N CYS A 770 16.83 -33.64 -1.85
CA CYS A 770 17.03 -32.46 -2.67
C CYS A 770 16.50 -32.70 -4.08
N ASN A 771 16.38 -31.64 -4.88
CA ASN A 771 15.89 -31.76 -6.27
C ASN A 771 16.99 -32.19 -7.26
N THR A 772 18.25 -32.09 -6.85
CA THR A 772 19.43 -32.35 -7.69
C THR A 772 20.55 -32.91 -6.84
N ILE A 773 21.35 -33.84 -7.36
CA ILE A 773 22.58 -34.30 -6.72
C ILE A 773 23.77 -34.27 -7.69
N ARG A 774 24.97 -34.33 -7.14
CA ARG A 774 26.19 -34.74 -7.84
C ARG A 774 26.67 -36.04 -7.23
N ALA A 775 26.87 -37.07 -8.05
CA ALA A 775 27.36 -38.36 -7.58
C ALA A 775 28.56 -38.80 -8.41
N SER A 776 29.52 -39.46 -7.78
CA SER A 776 30.59 -40.13 -8.50
C SER A 776 30.03 -41.28 -9.32
N THR A 777 30.64 -41.60 -10.45
CA THR A 777 30.30 -42.83 -11.21
C THR A 777 30.41 -44.12 -10.39
N LYS A 778 31.12 -44.10 -9.25
CA LYS A 778 31.23 -45.23 -8.31
C LYS A 778 30.06 -45.35 -7.33
N GLU A 779 29.23 -44.33 -7.24
CA GLU A 779 28.12 -44.21 -6.28
C GLU A 779 26.75 -44.38 -6.95
N VAL A 780 26.76 -44.63 -8.26
CA VAL A 780 25.57 -44.75 -9.10
C VAL A 780 25.57 -46.07 -9.85
N GLU A 781 24.38 -46.63 -10.03
CA GLU A 781 24.16 -47.81 -10.85
C GLU A 781 23.02 -47.53 -11.84
N LEU A 782 23.14 -48.06 -13.07
CA LEU A 782 22.13 -47.90 -14.10
C LEU A 782 20.93 -48.80 -13.78
N ILE A 783 19.72 -48.25 -13.88
CA ILE A 783 18.48 -49.03 -13.72
C ILE A 783 17.75 -49.15 -15.05
N PRO A 784 17.06 -50.27 -15.32
CA PRO A 784 16.18 -50.39 -16.48
C PRO A 784 15.04 -49.36 -16.45
N ASP A 785 14.77 -48.73 -17.59
CA ASP A 785 13.73 -47.69 -17.74
C ASP A 785 12.31 -48.17 -17.39
N ASN A 786 12.08 -49.48 -17.33
CA ASN A 786 10.77 -50.07 -17.04
C ASN A 786 10.49 -50.24 -15.54
N ILE A 787 11.44 -49.93 -14.66
CA ILE A 787 11.23 -49.97 -13.21
C ILE A 787 10.82 -48.57 -12.74
N PRO A 788 9.67 -48.44 -12.05
CA PRO A 788 9.25 -47.16 -11.47
C PRO A 788 10.28 -46.63 -10.47
N PHE A 789 10.43 -45.31 -10.40
CA PHE A 789 11.38 -44.65 -9.49
C PHE A 789 11.05 -44.94 -8.02
N GLU A 790 9.77 -45.04 -7.68
CA GLU A 790 9.28 -45.30 -6.32
C GLU A 790 9.76 -46.65 -5.78
N VAL A 791 9.81 -47.67 -6.66
CA VAL A 791 10.32 -49.01 -6.30
C VAL A 791 11.83 -48.96 -6.15
N THR A 792 12.50 -48.24 -7.06
CA THR A 792 13.95 -48.19 -7.12
C THR A 792 14.54 -47.48 -5.90
N ALA A 793 13.95 -46.35 -5.48
CA ALA A 793 14.46 -45.56 -4.35
C ALA A 793 14.53 -46.33 -3.02
N ALA A 794 13.78 -47.42 -2.86
CA ALA A 794 13.72 -48.23 -1.64
C ALA A 794 14.74 -49.38 -1.57
N LEU A 795 15.54 -49.59 -2.63
CA LEU A 795 16.44 -50.75 -2.73
C LEU A 795 17.82 -50.58 -2.07
N PRO A 796 18.58 -49.48 -2.27
CA PRO A 796 20.02 -49.46 -2.03
C PRO A 796 20.43 -49.80 -0.60
N VAL A 797 19.95 -49.04 0.37
CA VAL A 797 20.34 -49.15 1.78
C VAL A 797 19.86 -50.46 2.36
N ILE A 798 18.64 -50.87 2.05
CA ILE A 798 18.08 -52.13 2.54
C ILE A 798 18.89 -53.32 2.02
N TYR A 799 19.19 -53.36 0.72
CA TYR A 799 19.97 -54.44 0.12
C TYR A 799 21.41 -54.47 0.63
N PHE A 800 22.11 -53.33 0.66
CA PHE A 800 23.49 -53.25 1.16
C PHE A 800 23.62 -53.52 2.66
N THR A 801 22.55 -53.31 3.44
CA THR A 801 22.57 -53.65 4.88
C THR A 801 22.31 -55.13 5.11
N ALA A 802 21.49 -55.76 4.25
CA ALA A 802 21.09 -57.16 4.41
C ALA A 802 22.15 -58.17 3.92
N TYR A 803 22.92 -57.82 2.88
CA TYR A 803 23.95 -58.65 2.26
C TYR A 803 25.35 -58.09 2.52
#